data_AF-A0A922DNX2-F1
#
_entry.id   AF-A0A922DNX2-F1
#
_cell.length_a   1.000
_cell.length_b   1.000
_cell.length_c   1.000
_cell.angle_alpha   90.00
_cell.angle_beta   90.00
_cell.angle_gamma   90.00
#
_symmetry.space_group_name_H-M   'P 1'
#
loop_
_entity.id
_entity.type
_entity.pdbx_description
1 polymer ?
#
loop_
_entity_poly.entity_id
_entity_poly.type
_entity_poly.pdbx_seq_one_letter_code
_entity_poly.pdbx_strand_id
1 'polypeptide(L)'
;MASSSSSSAAVRSWRTAFLTLRDETLTSPRTATAVGATSSSSIPQLLQHFVFSHSHSLVSAAPELPPHEVASDVFFLLELVANSCLGPQDMTATLSHTSQLIRDLCHRVYFEINSSSWTLMFDSFATMLDYLLDKAAPIATADSSADAAVITPIMDCLETIRRLIIVHHKKSSPPDDTQLVKFLLRVIESSHAEFIKSFRSITNQRFAAEIGRRLPRYSSLWELQTLAFAMLGETVSRYGPSIPVDVWRSLIEILRKVMDFLASKSLLVEDSVMSRFYSSLLHCLHLVLMDPKYPLSDHVASFVAALRMFFTYGLNSRTQLTYPDVGHQQKDLHILNKTSLEEPKRVEPGPYRPPHLRKKEISNMKPKKSWNPQSSSDCESSLVDFMSSDSDYSDSDGFVQDTETVRKAKVRVAAIVCIQDLCQADSKSFTTQWTLLLPTSDVLQPRKFEATLMTCLMYDPYLKARIASASALAVILDGPSSIFLQVAEYKGSSKFGSFTALSSSLGQILMQLHTGILHLIQRETHSRLLASLFKILTLLVASTPYSRMPGELLPTVITSLQARINEGFSFKNYQTGLLAAAVGCLTAALSTSPSLDVREMLLKETSTGFPETEKKSSVLFTLLQYSEQLTSPNICFESLQALKAVSHNYPNTMFAFWERVSTIVYGILMVATPEFPSRPWKGHTGDPVGFIGEKVITAAVKLLDECLRALSGFKGTEDLSDDKLTPFTSDCIRMKKVSSAPSYELDSKEFNNNEPKACHSGIEQWSEAIEKHLPLILRHTSAMVRGASVTCFAGITSHVFFSLVKEKQDFILSSLINASIRDEVPSVRSAACRAIGVIACFPQVSQSAEIRDKFIRAVEINTRDPLVSVRITASWALANICDSIHSSIDDLPSQQSKESNVDSPSIASLTECALRLTKDGDKIKSNAVRALGNLSRFVNYTCLSGSHDKPMDRMRLSINTNSNEESTSSNDMKGSHGNASNSFRPGSMGDLCWLDRMVQAFISCVTTGNVKVQWNVCHALSNLFLNETLRLQDMDWAPSVFSILLLLLRDSSNFKIRIQAAAALAVPASIHDYGKSFPDVIQGVEHIIENLGSDQISAPSSFKYRVVLEKQLTSTMLHVLTLASSTDHEPLKDFLVKKAPFLEEWLKTLCSSLGETSTQSDVEDKSLGDQKKEMISKAIRSLIEVYKDRKHRSTVQKLEELDKSIW
;
A
#
# COMPACT_ATOMS: atom_id res chain seq x y z
N MET A 1 60.39 -18.03 -47.47
CA MET A 1 60.25 -16.65 -47.96
C MET A 1 59.38 -16.58 -49.23
N ALA A 2 58.11 -17.00 -49.17
CA ALA A 2 57.21 -16.96 -50.34
C ALA A 2 55.76 -16.53 -49.98
N SER A 3 55.48 -16.17 -48.73
CA SER A 3 54.16 -15.70 -48.28
C SER A 3 54.03 -14.18 -48.15
N SER A 4 55.10 -13.41 -48.44
CA SER A 4 55.13 -11.95 -48.26
C SER A 4 54.86 -11.13 -49.54
N SER A 5 54.80 -11.77 -50.71
CA SER A 5 54.59 -11.07 -51.99
C SER A 5 53.11 -10.96 -52.40
N SER A 6 52.27 -11.92 -52.04
CA SER A 6 50.83 -11.90 -52.33
C SER A 6 50.07 -10.88 -51.48
N SER A 7 50.44 -10.75 -50.20
CA SER A 7 49.82 -9.76 -49.30
C SER A 7 50.13 -8.32 -49.73
N SER A 8 51.36 -8.07 -50.19
CA SER A 8 51.77 -6.75 -50.68
C SER A 8 50.98 -6.30 -51.91
N ALA A 9 50.60 -7.23 -52.80
CA ALA A 9 49.78 -6.92 -53.99
C ALA A 9 48.32 -6.61 -53.62
N ALA A 10 47.73 -7.37 -52.70
CA ALA A 10 46.36 -7.17 -52.22
C ALA A 10 46.21 -5.83 -51.46
N VAL A 11 47.15 -5.53 -50.57
CA VAL A 11 47.24 -4.25 -49.84
C VAL A 11 47.45 -3.06 -50.79
N ARG A 12 48.29 -3.22 -51.83
CA ARG A 12 48.49 -2.18 -52.85
C ARG A 12 47.21 -1.92 -53.64
N SER A 13 46.47 -2.97 -54.01
CA SER A 13 45.20 -2.86 -54.71
C SER A 13 44.16 -2.06 -53.91
N TRP A 14 44.02 -2.32 -52.61
CA TRP A 14 43.14 -1.55 -51.72
C TRP A 14 43.50 -0.07 -51.66
N ARG A 15 44.78 0.23 -51.38
CA ARG A 15 45.26 1.61 -51.27
C ARG A 15 45.08 2.37 -52.58
N THR A 16 45.38 1.76 -53.72
CA THR A 16 45.14 2.38 -55.04
C THR A 16 43.66 2.66 -55.26
N ALA A 17 42.77 1.70 -54.99
CA ALA A 17 41.33 1.88 -55.20
C ALA A 17 40.74 3.05 -54.41
N PHE A 18 41.05 3.14 -53.09
CA PHE A 18 40.50 4.21 -52.25
C PHE A 18 41.21 5.57 -52.42
N LEU A 19 42.52 5.60 -52.73
CA LEU A 19 43.22 6.85 -53.05
C LEU A 19 42.72 7.42 -54.38
N THR A 20 42.61 6.60 -55.43
CA THR A 20 42.06 7.05 -56.72
C THR A 20 40.61 7.49 -56.57
N LEU A 21 39.79 6.80 -55.77
CA LEU A 21 38.42 7.23 -55.49
C LEU A 21 38.38 8.60 -54.78
N ARG A 22 39.27 8.86 -53.81
CA ARG A 22 39.37 10.17 -53.14
C ARG A 22 39.80 11.27 -54.10
N ASP A 23 40.81 11.02 -54.94
CA ASP A 23 41.32 12.01 -55.90
C ASP A 23 40.28 12.37 -56.97
N GLU A 24 39.59 11.37 -57.54
CA GLU A 24 38.53 11.56 -58.55
C GLU A 24 37.29 12.27 -57.97
N THR A 25 36.95 12.01 -56.70
CA THR A 25 35.80 12.67 -56.05
C THR A 25 36.08 14.13 -55.64
N LEU A 26 37.34 14.48 -55.37
CA LEU A 26 37.76 15.86 -55.09
C LEU A 26 37.91 16.71 -56.36
N THR A 27 38.20 16.09 -57.50
CA THR A 27 38.45 16.77 -58.78
C THR A 27 37.20 16.94 -59.65
N SER A 28 36.08 16.27 -59.31
CA SER A 28 34.80 16.38 -60.03
C SER A 28 33.92 17.52 -59.47
N PRO A 29 33.58 18.58 -60.24
CA PRO A 29 32.87 19.76 -59.72
C PRO A 29 31.38 19.49 -59.43
N ARG A 30 30.93 19.91 -58.25
CA ARG A 30 29.55 19.74 -57.72
C ARG A 30 28.46 20.64 -58.34
N THR A 31 28.74 21.41 -59.40
CA THR A 31 27.77 22.38 -59.95
C THR A 31 27.14 21.90 -61.25
N ALA A 32 25.92 21.37 -61.15
CA ALA A 32 24.99 21.33 -62.27
C ALA A 32 24.57 22.77 -62.60
N THR A 33 25.08 23.33 -63.71
CA THR A 33 24.45 24.39 -64.53
C THR A 33 25.41 24.78 -65.66
N ALA A 34 25.58 23.90 -66.66
CA ALA A 34 25.93 24.30 -68.02
C ALA A 34 25.77 23.12 -68.97
N VAL A 35 24.97 23.30 -70.00
CA VAL A 35 24.78 22.36 -71.11
C VAL A 35 26.09 22.22 -71.87
N GLY A 36 26.63 21.00 -71.93
CA GLY A 36 27.70 20.64 -72.87
C GLY A 36 29.09 20.42 -72.27
N ALA A 37 29.26 19.35 -71.46
CA ALA A 37 30.54 18.67 -71.30
C ALA A 37 30.28 17.18 -71.03
N THR A 38 30.69 16.32 -71.96
CA THR A 38 30.63 14.87 -71.83
C THR A 38 31.79 14.36 -70.97
N SER A 39 31.45 13.52 -69.98
CA SER A 39 32.31 12.71 -69.09
C SER A 39 32.83 13.33 -67.78
N SER A 40 31.95 13.91 -66.95
CA SER A 40 32.11 13.75 -65.49
C SER A 40 31.50 12.40 -65.10
N SER A 41 32.34 11.42 -64.75
CA SER A 41 31.88 10.10 -64.26
C SER A 41 30.97 10.30 -63.06
N SER A 42 29.78 9.67 -63.08
CA SER A 42 28.89 9.77 -61.94
C SER A 42 29.43 8.97 -60.75
N ILE A 43 29.13 9.40 -59.53
CA ILE A 43 29.60 8.73 -58.30
C ILE A 43 29.28 7.21 -58.31
N PRO A 44 28.09 6.75 -58.76
CA PRO A 44 27.81 5.32 -58.95
C PRO A 44 28.79 4.59 -59.88
N GLN A 45 29.20 5.24 -60.98
CA GLN A 45 30.12 4.66 -61.96
C GLN A 45 31.55 4.57 -61.40
N LEU A 46 31.99 5.59 -60.66
CA LEU A 46 33.27 5.60 -59.95
C LEU A 46 33.32 4.48 -58.91
N LEU A 47 32.28 4.34 -58.09
CA LEU A 47 32.18 3.29 -57.08
C LEU A 47 32.13 1.89 -57.70
N GLN A 48 31.39 1.72 -58.80
CA GLN A 48 31.34 0.45 -59.52
C GLN A 48 32.72 0.07 -60.09
N HIS A 49 33.42 1.02 -60.71
CA HIS A 49 34.71 0.76 -61.36
C HIS A 49 35.83 0.48 -60.35
N PHE A 50 35.95 1.31 -59.32
CA PHE A 50 37.08 1.24 -58.39
C PHE A 50 36.84 0.32 -57.19
N VAL A 51 35.59 0.20 -56.71
CA VAL A 51 35.29 -0.52 -55.46
C VAL A 51 34.53 -1.83 -55.73
N PHE A 52 33.32 -1.77 -56.30
CA PHE A 52 32.45 -2.96 -56.35
C PHE A 52 32.93 -4.04 -57.32
N SER A 53 33.52 -3.66 -58.47
CA SER A 53 34.09 -4.61 -59.43
C SER A 53 35.29 -5.40 -58.86
N HIS A 54 35.89 -4.90 -57.77
CA HIS A 54 37.05 -5.51 -57.09
C HIS A 54 36.72 -5.97 -55.66
N SER A 55 35.43 -5.99 -55.28
CA SER A 55 34.95 -6.24 -53.90
C SER A 55 35.53 -7.49 -53.25
N HIS A 56 35.56 -8.64 -53.95
CA HIS A 56 36.14 -9.88 -53.41
C HIS A 56 37.64 -9.74 -53.08
N SER A 57 38.39 -9.06 -53.94
CA SER A 57 39.81 -8.78 -53.71
C SER A 57 40.00 -7.85 -52.51
N LEU A 58 39.16 -6.82 -52.39
CA LEU A 58 39.20 -5.87 -51.27
C LEU A 58 38.87 -6.56 -49.94
N VAL A 59 37.78 -7.35 -49.88
CA VAL A 59 37.38 -8.10 -48.67
C VAL A 59 38.45 -9.11 -48.24
N SER A 60 39.18 -9.72 -49.18
CA SER A 60 40.30 -10.61 -48.87
C SER A 60 41.54 -9.88 -48.36
N ALA A 61 41.78 -8.64 -48.79
CA ALA A 61 42.91 -7.81 -48.38
C ALA A 61 42.71 -7.12 -47.02
N ALA A 62 41.46 -6.91 -46.61
CA ALA A 62 41.10 -6.13 -45.42
C ALA A 62 41.79 -6.58 -44.10
N PRO A 63 41.95 -7.88 -43.79
CA PRO A 63 42.64 -8.33 -42.58
C PRO A 63 44.15 -8.04 -42.56
N GLU A 64 44.74 -7.75 -43.72
CA GLU A 64 46.19 -7.49 -43.88
C GLU A 64 46.54 -5.99 -43.73
N LEU A 65 45.52 -5.13 -43.63
CA LEU A 65 45.66 -3.68 -43.45
C LEU A 65 45.50 -3.27 -41.98
N PRO A 66 46.10 -2.13 -41.56
CA PRO A 66 45.81 -1.56 -40.25
C PRO A 66 44.32 -1.25 -40.09
N PRO A 67 43.66 -1.68 -38.99
CA PRO A 67 42.20 -1.54 -38.86
C PRO A 67 41.66 -0.11 -38.93
N HIS A 68 42.47 0.88 -38.53
CA HIS A 68 42.11 2.30 -38.62
C HIS A 68 42.11 2.82 -40.06
N GLU A 69 42.97 2.29 -40.94
CA GLU A 69 42.97 2.63 -42.38
C GLU A 69 41.68 2.11 -43.02
N VAL A 70 41.34 0.84 -42.76
CA VAL A 70 40.10 0.21 -43.27
C VAL A 70 38.86 0.94 -42.76
N ALA A 71 38.83 1.30 -41.47
CA ALA A 71 37.71 2.05 -40.89
C ALA A 71 37.53 3.44 -41.55
N SER A 72 38.61 4.19 -41.75
CA SER A 72 38.58 5.50 -42.43
C SER A 72 38.04 5.40 -43.86
N ASP A 73 38.48 4.38 -44.60
CA ASP A 73 38.04 4.14 -45.99
C ASP A 73 36.56 3.73 -46.05
N VAL A 74 36.08 2.93 -45.09
CA VAL A 74 34.66 2.54 -44.96
C VAL A 74 33.79 3.75 -44.58
N PHE A 75 34.21 4.60 -43.66
CA PHE A 75 33.46 5.81 -43.29
C PHE A 75 33.40 6.82 -44.44
N PHE A 76 34.50 6.98 -45.19
CA PHE A 76 34.52 7.79 -46.41
C PHE A 76 33.54 7.25 -47.46
N LEU A 77 33.50 5.91 -47.66
CA LEU A 77 32.55 5.27 -48.57
C LEU A 77 31.09 5.53 -48.13
N LEU A 78 30.79 5.40 -46.84
CA LEU A 78 29.46 5.68 -46.27
C LEU A 78 29.03 7.13 -46.50
N GLU A 79 29.92 8.08 -46.20
CA GLU A 79 29.66 9.52 -46.35
C GLU A 79 29.46 9.89 -47.83
N LEU A 80 30.26 9.32 -48.73
CA LEU A 80 30.16 9.56 -50.17
C LEU A 80 28.82 9.03 -50.73
N VAL A 81 28.42 7.83 -50.32
CA VAL A 81 27.16 7.21 -50.75
C VAL A 81 25.95 7.95 -50.19
N ALA A 82 25.94 8.28 -48.90
CA ALA A 82 24.85 9.01 -48.26
C ALA A 82 24.63 10.40 -48.88
N ASN A 83 25.71 11.16 -49.14
CA ASN A 83 25.62 12.47 -49.80
C ASN A 83 25.11 12.37 -51.25
N SER A 84 25.32 11.24 -51.91
CA SER A 84 24.89 11.01 -53.30
C SER A 84 23.40 10.66 -53.41
N CYS A 85 22.77 10.18 -52.34
CA CYS A 85 21.33 9.92 -52.28
C CYS A 85 20.46 11.19 -52.42
N LEU A 86 21.04 12.38 -52.30
CA LEU A 86 20.36 13.67 -52.49
C LEU A 86 20.25 14.09 -53.98
N GLY A 87 20.89 13.34 -54.89
CA GLY A 87 20.88 13.61 -56.33
C GLY A 87 19.79 12.85 -57.11
N PRO A 88 19.52 13.22 -58.38
CA PRO A 88 18.45 12.63 -59.19
C PRO A 88 18.74 11.23 -59.78
N GLN A 89 19.86 10.58 -59.43
CA GLN A 89 20.30 9.31 -60.02
C GLN A 89 19.82 8.09 -59.23
N ASP A 90 19.61 6.95 -59.90
CA ASP A 90 19.17 5.72 -59.22
C ASP A 90 20.32 5.03 -58.46
N MET A 91 20.34 5.21 -57.14
CA MET A 91 21.37 4.68 -56.24
C MET A 91 21.12 3.24 -55.76
N THR A 92 19.99 2.60 -56.10
CA THR A 92 19.53 1.35 -55.47
C THR A 92 20.58 0.23 -55.52
N ALA A 93 21.18 -0.03 -56.68
CA ALA A 93 22.23 -1.06 -56.82
C ALA A 93 23.53 -0.70 -56.08
N THR A 94 23.91 0.58 -56.11
CA THR A 94 25.08 1.09 -55.37
C THR A 94 24.90 0.93 -53.86
N LEU A 95 23.70 1.19 -53.34
CA LEU A 95 23.36 1.01 -51.94
C LEU A 95 23.44 -0.46 -51.52
N SER A 96 22.90 -1.37 -52.33
CA SER A 96 22.99 -2.82 -52.10
C SER A 96 24.43 -3.34 -52.07
N HIS A 97 25.26 -2.94 -53.03
CA HIS A 97 26.67 -3.34 -53.04
C HIS A 97 27.45 -2.71 -51.87
N THR A 98 27.10 -1.49 -51.46
CA THR A 98 27.72 -0.81 -50.31
C THR A 98 27.39 -1.51 -49.01
N SER A 99 26.11 -1.81 -48.75
CA SER A 99 25.67 -2.50 -47.52
C SER A 99 26.29 -3.89 -47.40
N GLN A 100 26.33 -4.65 -48.51
CA GLN A 100 26.96 -5.97 -48.56
C GLN A 100 28.48 -5.89 -48.30
N LEU A 101 29.19 -4.97 -48.96
CA LEU A 101 30.63 -4.80 -48.78
C LEU A 101 30.95 -4.43 -47.33
N ILE A 102 30.22 -3.49 -46.73
CA ILE A 102 30.43 -3.06 -45.35
C ILE A 102 30.17 -4.21 -44.38
N ARG A 103 29.07 -4.95 -44.57
CA ARG A 103 28.78 -6.15 -43.78
C ARG A 103 29.95 -7.13 -43.85
N ASP A 104 30.41 -7.49 -45.05
CA ASP A 104 31.48 -8.47 -45.24
C ASP A 104 32.83 -7.99 -44.67
N LEU A 105 33.12 -6.69 -44.70
CA LEU A 105 34.31 -6.09 -44.07
C LEU A 105 34.23 -6.09 -42.55
N CYS A 106 33.09 -5.69 -41.97
CA CYS A 106 32.82 -5.82 -40.53
C CYS A 106 32.91 -7.27 -40.05
N HIS A 107 32.73 -8.24 -40.96
CA HIS A 107 32.86 -9.66 -40.62
C HIS A 107 34.30 -10.10 -40.38
N ARG A 108 35.27 -9.41 -40.98
CA ARG A 108 36.67 -9.82 -41.05
C ARG A 108 37.65 -8.90 -40.32
N VAL A 109 37.27 -7.64 -40.07
CA VAL A 109 38.13 -6.62 -39.43
C VAL A 109 37.43 -6.02 -38.21
N TYR A 110 38.20 -5.79 -37.13
CA TYR A 110 37.72 -5.10 -35.93
C TYR A 110 37.86 -3.58 -36.11
N PHE A 111 36.76 -2.82 -36.02
CA PHE A 111 36.80 -1.36 -36.14
C PHE A 111 36.87 -0.69 -34.78
N GLU A 112 37.81 0.25 -34.57
CA GLU A 112 37.73 1.14 -33.40
C GLU A 112 36.80 2.31 -33.72
N ILE A 113 35.59 2.27 -33.16
CA ILE A 113 34.54 3.28 -33.42
C ILE A 113 34.49 4.28 -32.26
N ASN A 114 34.64 5.57 -32.57
CA ASN A 114 34.43 6.67 -31.63
C ASN A 114 33.00 7.26 -31.77
N SER A 115 32.59 8.15 -30.86
CA SER A 115 31.22 8.72 -30.85
C SER A 115 30.85 9.45 -32.16
N SER A 116 31.80 10.19 -32.77
CA SER A 116 31.57 10.84 -34.07
C SER A 116 31.38 9.83 -35.22
N SER A 117 32.09 8.70 -35.19
CA SER A 117 31.94 7.62 -36.16
C SER A 117 30.60 6.89 -36.01
N TRP A 118 30.10 6.73 -34.78
CA TRP A 118 28.73 6.23 -34.54
C TRP A 118 27.67 7.16 -35.12
N THR A 119 27.81 8.47 -34.85
CA THR A 119 26.88 9.49 -35.39
C THR A 119 26.86 9.43 -36.93
N LEU A 120 28.04 9.47 -37.57
CA LEU A 120 28.15 9.39 -39.03
C LEU A 120 27.53 8.11 -39.60
N MET A 121 27.75 6.97 -38.94
CA MET A 121 27.20 5.68 -39.38
C MET A 121 25.67 5.67 -39.30
N PHE A 122 25.10 6.13 -38.18
CA PHE A 122 23.64 6.19 -38.01
C PHE A 122 22.99 7.16 -38.98
N ASP A 123 23.57 8.35 -39.19
CA ASP A 123 23.04 9.36 -40.12
C ASP A 123 23.15 8.89 -41.58
N SER A 124 24.26 8.26 -41.95
CA SER A 124 24.46 7.71 -43.30
C SER A 124 23.46 6.59 -43.58
N PHE A 125 23.31 5.65 -42.65
CA PHE A 125 22.34 4.57 -42.81
C PHE A 125 20.89 5.05 -42.76
N ALA A 126 20.56 6.09 -41.97
CA ALA A 126 19.24 6.70 -41.98
C ALA A 126 18.92 7.34 -43.33
N THR A 127 19.90 8.03 -43.94
CA THR A 127 19.75 8.63 -45.28
C THR A 127 19.55 7.56 -46.35
N MET A 128 20.32 6.47 -46.28
CA MET A 128 20.17 5.32 -47.17
C MET A 128 18.79 4.66 -47.01
N LEU A 129 18.30 4.53 -45.77
CA LEU A 129 16.98 3.98 -45.45
C LEU A 129 15.86 4.82 -46.07
N ASP A 130 15.87 6.14 -45.84
CA ASP A 130 14.84 7.04 -46.34
C ASP A 130 14.77 7.01 -47.87
N TYR A 131 15.92 7.02 -48.55
CA TYR A 131 16.00 6.91 -50.01
C TYR A 131 15.41 5.59 -50.54
N LEU A 132 15.76 4.46 -49.90
CA LEU A 132 15.29 3.13 -50.31
C LEU A 132 13.78 2.95 -50.09
N LEU A 133 13.24 3.49 -49.00
CA LEU A 133 11.81 3.41 -48.70
C LEU A 133 10.96 4.35 -49.57
N ASP A 134 11.45 5.56 -49.88
CA ASP A 134 10.74 6.51 -50.77
C ASP A 134 10.63 5.96 -52.21
N LYS A 135 11.68 5.29 -52.69
CA LYS A 135 11.70 4.59 -53.99
C LYS A 135 10.78 3.36 -54.07
N ALA A 136 10.43 2.76 -52.93
CA ALA A 136 9.53 1.61 -52.89
C ALA A 136 8.04 2.02 -53.02
N ALA A 137 7.69 3.25 -52.62
CA ALA A 137 6.31 3.75 -52.61
C ALA A 137 5.55 3.70 -53.97
N PRO A 138 6.18 3.82 -55.16
CA PRO A 138 5.48 3.78 -56.45
C PRO A 138 5.31 2.38 -57.10
N ILE A 139 5.99 1.32 -56.64
CA ILE A 139 6.15 0.05 -57.39
C ILE A 139 5.18 -1.06 -56.90
N ALA A 140 4.11 -0.69 -56.20
CA ALA A 140 3.16 -1.62 -55.58
C ALA A 140 2.17 -2.31 -56.56
N THR A 141 2.61 -2.63 -57.78
CA THR A 141 1.86 -3.51 -58.70
C THR A 141 2.74 -4.66 -59.19
N ALA A 142 2.53 -5.82 -58.56
CA ALA A 142 2.65 -7.18 -59.09
C ALA A 142 3.94 -8.03 -58.94
N ASP A 143 5.12 -7.52 -58.57
CA ASP A 143 6.33 -8.39 -58.48
C ASP A 143 7.00 -8.44 -57.09
N SER A 144 6.96 -9.62 -56.44
CA SER A 144 7.58 -9.90 -55.13
C SER A 144 9.13 -9.88 -55.14
N SER A 145 9.77 -9.75 -56.30
CA SER A 145 11.22 -9.67 -56.46
C SER A 145 11.77 -8.25 -56.24
N ALA A 146 10.95 -7.21 -56.45
CA ALA A 146 11.35 -5.81 -56.27
C ALA A 146 11.49 -5.44 -54.78
N ASP A 147 10.61 -5.97 -53.92
CA ASP A 147 10.67 -5.72 -52.47
C ASP A 147 11.93 -6.32 -51.82
N ALA A 148 12.37 -7.50 -52.27
CA ALA A 148 13.58 -8.14 -51.75
C ALA A 148 14.86 -7.35 -52.06
N ALA A 149 14.90 -6.66 -53.21
CA ALA A 149 16.04 -5.83 -53.62
C ALA A 149 16.20 -4.56 -52.75
N VAL A 150 15.10 -4.07 -52.16
CA VAL A 150 15.09 -2.88 -51.28
C VAL A 150 15.28 -3.26 -49.80
N ILE A 151 14.72 -4.39 -49.36
CA ILE A 151 14.76 -4.81 -47.94
C ILE A 151 16.12 -5.40 -47.55
N THR A 152 16.77 -6.16 -48.45
CA THR A 152 18.05 -6.83 -48.15
C THR A 152 19.16 -5.85 -47.74
N PRO A 153 19.37 -4.71 -48.43
CA PRO A 153 20.37 -3.71 -48.03
C PRO A 153 20.11 -3.11 -46.65
N ILE A 154 18.84 -2.86 -46.31
CA ILE A 154 18.46 -2.30 -45.01
C ILE A 154 18.75 -3.31 -43.89
N MET A 155 18.39 -4.59 -44.10
CA MET A 155 18.70 -5.67 -43.16
C MET A 155 20.21 -5.81 -42.93
N ASP A 156 21.00 -5.69 -44.00
CA ASP A 156 22.46 -5.75 -43.92
C ASP A 156 23.04 -4.61 -43.08
N CYS A 157 22.49 -3.40 -43.21
CA CYS A 157 22.86 -2.25 -42.37
C CYS A 157 22.54 -2.53 -40.89
N LEU A 158 21.32 -2.97 -40.57
CA LEU A 158 20.93 -3.25 -39.17
C LEU A 158 21.75 -4.38 -38.55
N GLU A 159 21.99 -5.47 -39.27
CA GLU A 159 22.77 -6.60 -38.78
C GLU A 159 24.24 -6.21 -38.58
N THR A 160 24.77 -5.33 -39.44
CA THR A 160 26.10 -4.75 -39.26
C THR A 160 26.19 -3.92 -37.98
N ILE A 161 25.22 -3.02 -37.75
CA ILE A 161 25.15 -2.22 -36.51
C ILE A 161 25.05 -3.14 -35.30
N ARG A 162 24.16 -4.14 -35.34
CA ARG A 162 23.96 -5.10 -34.25
C ARG A 162 25.26 -5.82 -33.90
N ARG A 163 25.98 -6.32 -34.90
CA ARG A 163 27.27 -6.98 -34.71
C ARG A 163 28.30 -6.04 -34.08
N LEU A 164 28.41 -4.82 -34.58
CA LEU A 164 29.34 -3.82 -34.02
C LEU A 164 29.02 -3.54 -32.55
N ILE A 165 27.74 -3.38 -32.19
CA ILE A 165 27.31 -3.19 -30.79
C ILE A 165 27.70 -4.39 -29.91
N ILE A 166 27.50 -5.63 -30.39
CA ILE A 166 27.88 -6.84 -29.65
C ILE A 166 29.39 -6.90 -29.42
N VAL A 167 30.19 -6.54 -30.44
CA VAL A 167 31.65 -6.52 -30.36
C VAL A 167 32.16 -5.39 -29.44
N HIS A 168 31.46 -4.26 -29.36
CA HIS A 168 31.82 -3.10 -28.54
C HIS A 168 31.11 -3.01 -27.17
N HIS A 169 30.45 -4.07 -26.72
CA HIS A 169 29.55 -4.12 -25.55
C HIS A 169 30.10 -3.55 -24.22
N LYS A 170 31.42 -3.37 -24.06
CA LYS A 170 32.05 -2.79 -22.85
C LYS A 170 32.41 -1.29 -22.96
N LYS A 171 32.20 -0.65 -24.11
CA LYS A 171 32.70 0.72 -24.41
C LYS A 171 31.64 1.73 -24.90
N SER A 172 30.36 1.37 -25.04
CA SER A 172 29.34 2.33 -25.49
C SER A 172 29.09 3.41 -24.43
N SER A 173 29.02 4.67 -24.87
CA SER A 173 28.72 5.80 -23.99
C SER A 173 27.22 6.14 -24.01
N PRO A 174 26.66 6.72 -22.92
CA PRO A 174 25.26 7.16 -22.86
C PRO A 174 24.73 7.96 -24.08
N PRO A 175 25.47 8.91 -24.68
CA PRO A 175 24.99 9.62 -25.86
C PRO A 175 24.92 8.71 -27.10
N ASP A 176 25.81 7.73 -27.25
CA ASP A 176 25.81 6.80 -28.38
C ASP A 176 24.57 5.88 -28.34
N ASP A 177 24.21 5.38 -27.15
CA ASP A 177 23.00 4.56 -26.95
C ASP A 177 21.72 5.40 -27.20
N THR A 178 21.73 6.68 -26.83
CA THR A 178 20.62 7.60 -27.15
C THR A 178 20.46 7.80 -28.66
N GLN A 179 21.55 7.96 -29.39
CA GLN A 179 21.54 8.08 -30.85
C GLN A 179 21.07 6.79 -31.52
N LEU A 180 21.52 5.63 -31.03
CA LEU A 180 21.06 4.32 -31.50
C LEU A 180 19.55 4.16 -31.32
N VAL A 181 19.00 4.53 -30.15
CA VAL A 181 17.55 4.50 -29.93
C VAL A 181 16.82 5.40 -30.93
N LYS A 182 17.29 6.64 -31.14
CA LYS A 182 16.70 7.57 -32.13
C LYS A 182 16.74 7.01 -33.55
N PHE A 183 17.86 6.40 -33.95
CA PHE A 183 18.00 5.74 -35.23
C PHE A 183 17.01 4.58 -35.39
N LEU A 184 16.94 3.66 -34.42
CA LEU A 184 16.01 2.53 -34.45
C LEU A 184 14.55 2.98 -34.49
N LEU A 185 14.20 4.04 -33.75
CA LEU A 185 12.87 4.65 -33.81
C LEU A 185 12.53 5.18 -35.21
N ARG A 186 13.47 5.85 -35.86
CA ARG A 186 13.31 6.33 -37.25
C ARG A 186 13.12 5.17 -38.23
N VAL A 187 13.85 4.06 -38.06
CA VAL A 187 13.68 2.85 -38.88
C VAL A 187 12.28 2.25 -38.71
N ILE A 188 11.79 2.16 -37.48
CA ILE A 188 10.44 1.65 -37.19
C ILE A 188 9.37 2.58 -37.78
N GLU A 189 9.47 3.90 -37.55
CA GLU A 189 8.51 4.88 -38.03
C GLU A 189 8.45 4.93 -39.57
N SER A 190 9.60 4.95 -40.23
CA SER A 190 9.68 5.03 -41.70
C SER A 190 9.20 3.74 -42.37
N SER A 191 9.45 2.58 -41.77
CA SER A 191 8.93 1.30 -42.27
C SER A 191 7.44 1.08 -41.97
N HIS A 192 6.86 1.83 -41.01
CA HIS A 192 5.48 1.62 -40.56
C HIS A 192 4.43 1.97 -41.65
N ALA A 193 4.69 2.97 -42.50
CA ALA A 193 3.75 3.34 -43.57
C ALA A 193 3.59 2.24 -44.63
N GLU A 194 4.70 1.59 -45.01
CA GLU A 194 4.72 0.45 -45.94
C GLU A 194 4.23 -0.85 -45.30
N PHE A 195 4.48 -1.01 -44.00
CA PHE A 195 3.95 -2.08 -43.17
C PHE A 195 2.40 -2.13 -43.20
N ILE A 196 1.73 -0.98 -43.10
CA ILE A 196 0.26 -0.88 -43.17
C ILE A 196 -0.27 -1.37 -44.53
N LYS A 197 0.46 -1.09 -45.62
CA LYS A 197 0.08 -1.48 -46.99
C LYS A 197 0.27 -3.00 -47.20
N SER A 198 1.38 -3.56 -46.73
CA SER A 198 1.72 -4.98 -46.89
C SER A 198 0.81 -5.94 -46.09
N PHE A 199 0.20 -5.50 -44.99
CA PHE A 199 -0.72 -6.32 -44.17
C PHE A 199 -1.92 -6.86 -44.97
N ARG A 200 -2.38 -6.13 -46.00
CA ARG A 200 -3.47 -6.58 -46.89
C ARG A 200 -3.06 -7.72 -47.84
N SER A 201 -1.76 -7.85 -48.14
CA SER A 201 -1.23 -8.87 -49.06
C SER A 201 -1.14 -10.26 -48.41
N ILE A 202 -0.80 -10.32 -47.11
CA ILE A 202 -0.67 -11.57 -46.34
C ILE A 202 -2.00 -12.31 -46.19
N THR A 203 -3.12 -11.57 -46.04
CA THR A 203 -4.45 -12.17 -46.00
C THR A 203 -4.82 -12.84 -47.32
N ASN A 204 -4.31 -12.33 -48.44
CA ASN A 204 -4.54 -12.86 -49.78
C ASN A 204 -3.53 -13.96 -50.19
N GLN A 205 -2.32 -13.98 -49.64
CA GLN A 205 -1.29 -15.00 -49.94
C GLN A 205 -1.55 -16.38 -49.33
N ARG A 206 -2.53 -16.52 -48.42
CA ARG A 206 -2.96 -17.85 -47.90
C ARG A 206 -3.47 -18.81 -48.97
N PHE A 207 -3.80 -18.33 -50.18
CA PHE A 207 -4.20 -19.18 -51.31
C PHE A 207 -3.04 -19.67 -52.20
N ALA A 208 -1.81 -19.18 -52.00
CA ALA A 208 -0.69 -19.48 -52.92
C ALA A 208 0.45 -20.33 -52.31
N ALA A 209 0.45 -20.57 -51.00
CA ALA A 209 1.55 -21.23 -50.28
C ALA A 209 1.45 -22.78 -50.22
N GLU A 210 0.81 -23.42 -51.21
CA GLU A 210 0.85 -24.89 -51.38
C GLU A 210 1.94 -25.36 -52.35
N ILE A 211 2.66 -24.45 -53.02
CA ILE A 211 3.66 -24.80 -54.03
C ILE A 211 5.05 -24.41 -53.52
N GLY A 212 5.78 -25.40 -53.02
CA GLY A 212 7.10 -25.25 -52.39
C GLY A 212 8.16 -24.58 -53.27
N ARG A 213 8.32 -23.27 -53.13
CA ARG A 213 9.54 -22.53 -53.51
C ARG A 213 10.24 -22.05 -52.25
N ARG A 214 11.57 -22.25 -52.16
CA ARG A 214 12.42 -21.61 -51.14
C ARG A 214 12.33 -20.10 -51.33
N LEU A 215 11.72 -19.40 -50.36
CA LEU A 215 11.80 -17.95 -50.25
C LEU A 215 13.25 -17.53 -49.90
N PRO A 216 13.75 -16.38 -50.40
CA PRO A 216 15.06 -15.86 -50.01
C PRO A 216 15.14 -15.57 -48.50
N ARG A 217 16.36 -15.60 -47.95
CA ARG A 217 16.67 -15.51 -46.50
C ARG A 217 16.07 -14.28 -45.80
N TYR A 218 15.74 -13.22 -46.55
CA TYR A 218 15.09 -12.00 -46.08
C TYR A 218 14.08 -11.58 -47.15
N SER A 219 12.79 -11.60 -46.83
CA SER A 219 11.74 -11.35 -47.84
C SER A 219 10.58 -10.51 -47.32
N SER A 220 10.62 -10.01 -46.09
CA SER A 220 9.48 -9.27 -45.53
C SER A 220 9.87 -8.10 -44.61
N LEU A 221 9.14 -6.98 -44.71
CA LEU A 221 9.24 -5.81 -43.82
C LEU A 221 9.00 -6.18 -42.34
N TRP A 222 8.33 -7.30 -42.07
CA TRP A 222 8.09 -7.84 -40.74
C TRP A 222 9.36 -8.30 -40.04
N GLU A 223 10.30 -8.88 -40.77
CA GLU A 223 11.60 -9.30 -40.22
C GLU A 223 12.48 -8.10 -39.89
N LEU A 224 12.39 -7.04 -40.70
CA LEU A 224 13.05 -5.75 -40.43
C LEU A 224 12.56 -5.15 -39.10
N GLN A 225 11.24 -5.03 -38.92
CA GLN A 225 10.71 -4.51 -37.65
C GLN A 225 10.99 -5.44 -36.47
N THR A 226 10.97 -6.76 -36.68
CA THR A 226 11.32 -7.73 -35.63
C THR A 226 12.74 -7.53 -35.13
N LEU A 227 13.70 -7.33 -36.05
CA LEU A 227 15.10 -7.05 -35.72
C LEU A 227 15.26 -5.69 -35.03
N ALA A 228 14.60 -4.65 -35.55
CA ALA A 228 14.64 -3.32 -34.96
C ALA A 228 14.10 -3.29 -33.51
N PHE A 229 12.94 -3.92 -33.24
CA PHE A 229 12.40 -4.04 -31.88
C PHE A 229 13.28 -4.90 -30.97
N ALA A 230 13.92 -5.95 -31.49
CA ALA A 230 14.86 -6.75 -30.70
C ALA A 230 16.09 -5.93 -30.28
N MET A 231 16.71 -5.21 -31.22
CA MET A 231 17.84 -4.31 -30.93
C MET A 231 17.43 -3.18 -29.97
N LEU A 232 16.21 -2.66 -30.12
CA LEU A 232 15.68 -1.63 -29.25
C LEU A 232 15.50 -2.16 -27.82
N GLY A 233 14.92 -3.35 -27.66
CA GLY A 233 14.80 -4.02 -26.37
C GLY A 233 16.16 -4.30 -25.71
N GLU A 234 17.14 -4.82 -26.47
CA GLU A 234 18.52 -5.01 -25.99
C GLU A 234 19.17 -3.70 -25.52
N THR A 235 18.86 -2.58 -26.20
CA THR A 235 19.40 -1.26 -25.84
C THR A 235 18.71 -0.69 -24.60
N VAL A 236 17.37 -0.76 -24.52
CA VAL A 236 16.59 -0.30 -23.36
C VAL A 236 16.93 -1.12 -22.10
N SER A 237 17.11 -2.44 -22.22
CA SER A 237 17.53 -3.30 -21.10
C SER A 237 18.88 -2.88 -20.50
N ARG A 238 19.81 -2.39 -21.33
CA ARG A 238 21.14 -1.94 -20.90
C ARG A 238 21.17 -0.48 -20.41
N TYR A 239 20.43 0.41 -21.07
CA TYR A 239 20.52 1.87 -20.89
C TYR A 239 19.28 2.50 -20.21
N GLY A 240 18.25 1.72 -19.91
CA GLY A 240 16.91 2.14 -19.45
C GLY A 240 16.87 3.30 -18.44
N PRO A 241 17.58 3.22 -17.30
CA PRO A 241 17.58 4.27 -16.27
C PRO A 241 18.02 5.65 -16.76
N SER A 242 18.88 5.68 -17.77
CA SER A 242 19.57 6.87 -18.27
C SER A 242 18.95 7.46 -19.53
N ILE A 243 17.89 6.86 -20.08
CA ILE A 243 17.21 7.35 -21.29
C ILE A 243 16.59 8.73 -21.01
N PRO A 244 16.87 9.74 -21.86
CA PRO A 244 16.23 11.05 -21.78
C PRO A 244 14.70 10.99 -21.91
N VAL A 245 13.99 11.84 -21.17
CA VAL A 245 12.51 11.83 -21.11
C VAL A 245 11.85 12.06 -22.48
N ASP A 246 12.44 12.91 -23.32
CA ASP A 246 11.98 13.18 -24.69
C ASP A 246 12.08 11.93 -25.57
N VAL A 247 13.18 11.20 -25.48
CA VAL A 247 13.39 9.96 -26.23
C VAL A 247 12.46 8.85 -25.71
N TRP A 248 12.29 8.75 -24.39
CA TRP A 248 11.35 7.81 -23.78
C TRP A 248 9.90 8.09 -24.21
N ARG A 249 9.50 9.36 -24.33
CA ARG A 249 8.18 9.74 -24.87
C ARG A 249 8.00 9.27 -26.31
N SER A 250 8.99 9.53 -27.17
CA SER A 250 8.97 9.06 -28.56
C SER A 250 8.89 7.53 -28.66
N LEU A 251 9.55 6.80 -27.75
CA LEU A 251 9.43 5.33 -27.64
C LEU A 251 7.99 4.89 -27.38
N ILE A 252 7.35 5.48 -26.36
CA ILE A 252 5.96 5.17 -26.03
C ILE A 252 5.01 5.51 -27.18
N GLU A 253 5.21 6.65 -27.85
CA GLU A 253 4.37 7.07 -28.97
C GLU A 253 4.47 6.11 -30.17
N ILE A 254 5.68 5.68 -30.53
CA ILE A 254 5.89 4.75 -31.64
C ILE A 254 5.33 3.35 -31.31
N LEU A 255 5.57 2.86 -30.09
CA LEU A 255 4.98 1.60 -29.62
C LEU A 255 3.44 1.67 -29.65
N ARG A 256 2.85 2.80 -29.22
CA ARG A 256 1.41 3.03 -29.30
C ARG A 256 0.91 3.03 -30.75
N LYS A 257 1.56 3.77 -31.67
CA LYS A 257 1.17 3.81 -33.10
C LYS A 257 1.10 2.39 -33.70
N VAL A 258 2.11 1.57 -33.44
CA VAL A 258 2.17 0.18 -33.93
C VAL A 258 1.06 -0.67 -33.31
N MET A 259 0.82 -0.55 -32.00
CA MET A 259 -0.21 -1.33 -31.31
C MET A 259 -1.64 -0.90 -31.65
N ASP A 260 -1.90 0.40 -31.82
CA ASP A 260 -3.18 0.93 -32.25
C ASP A 260 -3.53 0.44 -33.67
N PHE A 261 -2.53 0.37 -34.56
CA PHE A 261 -2.71 -0.23 -35.87
C PHE A 261 -3.14 -1.70 -35.76
N LEU A 262 -2.46 -2.51 -34.95
CA LEU A 262 -2.83 -3.91 -34.74
C LEU A 262 -4.26 -4.01 -34.15
N ALA A 263 -4.60 -3.15 -33.19
CA ALA A 263 -5.94 -3.09 -32.57
C ALA A 263 -7.04 -2.76 -33.58
N SER A 264 -6.79 -1.81 -34.50
CA SER A 264 -7.73 -1.41 -35.54
C SER A 264 -8.13 -2.55 -36.49
N LYS A 265 -7.30 -3.60 -36.61
CA LYS A 265 -7.56 -4.74 -37.50
C LYS A 265 -8.39 -5.84 -36.84
N SER A 266 -8.53 -5.85 -35.52
CA SER A 266 -9.33 -6.82 -34.74
C SER A 266 -8.97 -8.32 -34.88
N LEU A 267 -8.06 -8.69 -35.78
CA LEU A 267 -7.61 -10.07 -36.02
C LEU A 267 -6.09 -10.14 -36.10
N LEU A 268 -5.48 -10.95 -35.24
CA LEU A 268 -4.04 -11.20 -35.24
C LEU A 268 -3.69 -12.36 -36.18
N VAL A 269 -2.65 -12.18 -36.99
CA VAL A 269 -2.15 -13.23 -37.90
C VAL A 269 -1.33 -14.25 -37.11
N GLU A 270 -1.73 -15.53 -37.17
CA GLU A 270 -1.11 -16.64 -36.41
C GLU A 270 -0.06 -17.42 -37.23
N ASP A 271 1.04 -16.79 -37.63
CA ASP A 271 2.17 -17.46 -38.29
C ASP A 271 3.50 -17.31 -37.50
N SER A 272 4.55 -18.01 -37.94
CA SER A 272 5.85 -18.03 -37.27
C SER A 272 6.58 -16.67 -37.33
N VAL A 273 6.47 -15.94 -38.44
CA VAL A 273 7.11 -14.63 -38.63
C VAL A 273 6.46 -13.61 -37.71
N MET A 274 5.13 -13.55 -37.71
CA MET A 274 4.32 -12.68 -36.88
C MET A 274 4.48 -13.00 -35.39
N SER A 275 4.59 -14.28 -35.03
CA SER A 275 4.85 -14.66 -33.63
C SER A 275 6.21 -14.13 -33.12
N ARG A 276 7.25 -14.09 -33.98
CA ARG A 276 8.55 -13.47 -33.63
C ARG A 276 8.40 -11.96 -33.48
N PHE A 277 7.73 -11.31 -34.43
CA PHE A 277 7.45 -9.88 -34.41
C PHE A 277 6.72 -9.47 -33.13
N TYR A 278 5.58 -10.10 -32.81
CA TYR A 278 4.81 -9.79 -31.60
C TYR A 278 5.62 -10.03 -30.33
N SER A 279 6.43 -11.09 -30.29
CA SER A 279 7.29 -11.37 -29.14
C SER A 279 8.32 -10.27 -28.94
N SER A 280 8.99 -9.80 -30.00
CA SER A 280 9.97 -8.70 -29.90
C SER A 280 9.30 -7.37 -29.53
N LEU A 281 8.15 -7.06 -30.13
CA LEU A 281 7.37 -5.85 -29.85
C LEU A 281 6.94 -5.80 -28.37
N LEU A 282 6.33 -6.87 -27.86
CA LEU A 282 5.84 -6.94 -26.48
C LEU A 282 7.00 -6.98 -25.47
N HIS A 283 8.10 -7.63 -25.81
CA HIS A 283 9.29 -7.60 -24.96
C HIS A 283 9.88 -6.19 -24.85
N CYS A 284 9.95 -5.45 -25.95
CA CYS A 284 10.36 -4.05 -25.94
C CYS A 284 9.40 -3.19 -25.10
N LEU A 285 8.08 -3.39 -25.25
CA LEU A 285 7.09 -2.67 -24.43
C LEU A 285 7.26 -2.95 -22.94
N HIS A 286 7.39 -4.22 -22.54
CA HIS A 286 7.66 -4.63 -21.15
C HIS A 286 8.85 -3.85 -20.56
N LEU A 287 9.99 -3.83 -21.26
CA LEU A 287 11.20 -3.16 -20.78
C LEU A 287 11.01 -1.64 -20.63
N VAL A 288 10.27 -0.99 -21.53
CA VAL A 288 10.00 0.46 -21.46
C VAL A 288 9.04 0.80 -20.32
N LEU A 289 8.06 -0.07 -20.04
CA LEU A 289 7.06 0.13 -18.98
C LEU A 289 7.61 -0.12 -17.57
N MET A 290 8.64 -0.97 -17.43
CA MET A 290 9.27 -1.26 -16.13
C MET A 290 9.93 -0.05 -15.47
N ASP A 291 10.29 0.99 -16.24
CA ASP A 291 10.94 2.21 -15.76
C ASP A 291 10.29 3.47 -16.37
N PRO A 292 9.09 3.85 -15.90
CA PRO A 292 8.34 4.95 -16.47
C PRO A 292 8.98 6.30 -16.13
N LYS A 293 9.29 7.09 -17.17
CA LYS A 293 9.90 8.43 -17.01
C LYS A 293 8.86 9.57 -16.97
N TYR A 294 7.63 9.30 -17.39
CA TYR A 294 6.54 10.27 -17.47
C TYR A 294 5.19 9.57 -17.23
N PRO A 295 4.16 10.25 -16.69
CA PRO A 295 2.84 9.65 -16.49
C PRO A 295 2.25 9.07 -17.79
N LEU A 296 1.68 7.86 -17.71
CA LEU A 296 1.16 7.12 -18.85
C LEU A 296 -0.36 7.27 -19.07
N SER A 297 -1.03 8.17 -18.33
CA SER A 297 -2.49 8.29 -18.28
C SER A 297 -3.18 8.26 -19.65
N ASP A 298 -2.60 8.99 -20.62
CA ASP A 298 -3.18 9.17 -21.97
C ASP A 298 -2.92 7.97 -22.89
N HIS A 299 -2.13 7.00 -22.43
CA HIS A 299 -1.71 5.83 -23.19
C HIS A 299 -2.30 4.52 -22.65
N VAL A 300 -2.70 4.47 -21.37
CA VAL A 300 -3.13 3.23 -20.70
C VAL A 300 -4.30 2.56 -21.44
N ALA A 301 -5.35 3.31 -21.78
CA ALA A 301 -6.55 2.74 -22.43
C ALA A 301 -6.23 2.12 -23.80
N SER A 302 -5.42 2.81 -24.62
CA SER A 302 -4.98 2.32 -25.93
C SER A 302 -4.16 1.03 -25.82
N PHE A 303 -3.16 1.01 -24.94
CA PHE A 303 -2.34 -0.18 -24.74
C PHE A 303 -3.16 -1.36 -24.21
N VAL A 304 -4.04 -1.13 -23.24
CA VAL A 304 -4.90 -2.18 -22.69
C VAL A 304 -5.82 -2.79 -23.76
N ALA A 305 -6.43 -1.95 -24.60
CA ALA A 305 -7.28 -2.42 -25.70
C ALA A 305 -6.50 -3.30 -26.70
N ALA A 306 -5.29 -2.89 -27.07
CA ALA A 306 -4.43 -3.65 -27.98
C ALA A 306 -3.90 -4.95 -27.36
N LEU A 307 -3.41 -4.91 -26.11
CA LEU A 307 -2.84 -6.06 -25.39
C LEU A 307 -3.89 -7.16 -25.17
N ARG A 308 -5.14 -6.78 -24.89
CA ARG A 308 -6.24 -7.73 -24.65
C ARG A 308 -6.46 -8.70 -25.81
N MET A 309 -6.23 -8.27 -27.06
CA MET A 309 -6.37 -9.15 -28.23
C MET A 309 -5.40 -10.34 -28.21
N PHE A 310 -4.24 -10.19 -27.56
CA PHE A 310 -3.24 -11.25 -27.48
C PHE A 310 -3.60 -12.35 -26.48
N PHE A 311 -4.59 -12.15 -25.60
CA PHE A 311 -5.00 -13.15 -24.61
C PHE A 311 -5.53 -14.44 -25.23
N THR A 312 -6.09 -14.38 -26.44
CA THR A 312 -6.59 -15.55 -27.18
C THR A 312 -5.69 -15.98 -28.34
N TYR A 313 -4.50 -15.38 -28.48
CA TYR A 313 -3.60 -15.61 -29.61
C TYR A 313 -3.13 -17.07 -29.68
N GLY A 314 -3.37 -17.74 -30.81
CA GLY A 314 -3.00 -19.14 -31.02
C GLY A 314 -3.93 -20.16 -30.38
N LEU A 315 -5.11 -19.75 -29.89
CA LEU A 315 -6.13 -20.63 -29.30
C LEU A 315 -7.34 -20.84 -30.23
N ASN A 316 -7.54 -19.97 -31.22
CA ASN A 316 -8.74 -19.96 -32.08
C ASN A 316 -8.68 -20.98 -33.24
N SER A 317 -7.54 -21.66 -33.45
CA SER A 317 -7.28 -22.55 -34.58
C SER A 317 -7.58 -24.04 -34.35
N ARG A 318 -8.13 -24.43 -33.19
CA ARG A 318 -8.58 -25.83 -32.96
C ARG A 318 -10.11 -25.96 -32.98
N THR A 319 -10.60 -26.56 -34.05
CA THR A 319 -11.84 -27.33 -34.08
C THR A 319 -11.94 -28.27 -32.87
N GLN A 320 -13.06 -28.17 -32.16
CA GLN A 320 -13.68 -29.19 -31.29
C GLN A 320 -12.73 -29.97 -30.36
N LEU A 321 -12.44 -29.40 -29.17
CA LEU A 321 -12.22 -30.21 -27.97
C LEU A 321 -13.57 -30.40 -27.28
N THR A 322 -14.16 -31.58 -27.47
CA THR A 322 -15.27 -32.07 -26.67
C THR A 322 -14.76 -32.28 -25.25
N TYR A 323 -15.09 -31.36 -24.33
CA TYR A 323 -14.96 -31.61 -22.90
C TYR A 323 -16.17 -32.44 -22.44
N PRO A 324 -16.02 -33.36 -21.48
CA PRO A 324 -17.13 -34.15 -20.97
C PRO A 324 -18.09 -33.23 -20.21
N ASP A 325 -19.31 -33.13 -20.73
CA ASP A 325 -20.44 -32.47 -20.07
C ASP A 325 -20.80 -33.27 -18.81
N VAL A 326 -20.79 -32.62 -17.64
CA VAL A 326 -21.19 -33.23 -16.36
C VAL A 326 -22.39 -32.46 -15.84
N GLY A 327 -23.58 -32.98 -16.15
CA GLY A 327 -24.80 -32.61 -15.46
C GLY A 327 -26.07 -32.96 -16.23
N HIS A 328 -26.55 -34.21 -16.11
CA HIS A 328 -27.95 -34.53 -15.77
C HIS A 328 -28.16 -36.06 -15.79
N GLN A 329 -28.51 -36.61 -14.61
CA GLN A 329 -29.11 -37.94 -14.51
C GLN A 329 -30.56 -37.88 -15.00
N GLN A 330 -30.93 -38.67 -16.00
CA GLN A 330 -32.25 -39.30 -16.04
C GLN A 330 -32.21 -40.62 -16.81
N LYS A 331 -32.86 -41.61 -16.22
CA LYS A 331 -32.99 -43.01 -16.62
C LYS A 331 -33.62 -43.14 -18.00
N ASP A 332 -33.10 -44.06 -18.83
CA ASP A 332 -33.84 -45.27 -19.21
C ASP A 332 -32.97 -46.25 -20.00
N LEU A 333 -33.15 -47.53 -19.66
CA LEU A 333 -32.50 -48.71 -20.23
C LEU A 333 -33.08 -49.03 -21.61
N HIS A 334 -32.25 -49.45 -22.58
CA HIS A 334 -32.47 -50.69 -23.34
C HIS A 334 -31.22 -51.09 -24.16
N ILE A 335 -31.12 -52.41 -24.38
CA ILE A 335 -29.95 -53.27 -24.59
C ILE A 335 -29.62 -53.50 -26.09
N LEU A 336 -28.37 -53.95 -26.36
CA LEU A 336 -27.87 -54.88 -27.41
C LEU A 336 -26.79 -54.23 -28.34
N ASN A 337 -25.54 -54.69 -28.57
CA ASN A 337 -24.79 -55.92 -28.25
C ASN A 337 -23.24 -55.70 -28.35
N LYS A 338 -22.49 -56.65 -27.76
CA LYS A 338 -21.04 -56.93 -27.63
C LYS A 338 -20.15 -56.66 -28.89
N THR A 339 -18.82 -56.44 -28.82
CA THR A 339 -17.75 -57.38 -28.35
C THR A 339 -16.34 -56.76 -28.16
N SER A 340 -15.64 -57.16 -27.06
CA SER A 340 -14.19 -57.45 -26.82
C SER A 340 -13.11 -56.43 -27.28
N LEU A 341 -12.10 -56.00 -26.50
CA LEU A 341 -10.96 -56.81 -26.00
C LEU A 341 -9.98 -55.90 -25.18
N GLU A 342 -9.46 -56.45 -24.07
CA GLU A 342 -8.16 -56.21 -23.38
C GLU A 342 -7.67 -54.82 -22.87
N GLU A 343 -7.36 -54.80 -21.55
CA GLU A 343 -6.57 -53.79 -20.83
C GLU A 343 -5.06 -53.90 -21.13
N PRO A 344 -4.27 -52.79 -21.16
CA PRO A 344 -2.82 -52.87 -21.05
C PRO A 344 -2.31 -52.64 -19.62
N LYS A 345 -1.35 -53.49 -19.25
CA LYS A 345 -0.66 -53.62 -17.95
C LYS A 345 0.16 -52.38 -17.55
N ARG A 346 0.25 -52.17 -16.23
CA ARG A 346 1.20 -51.27 -15.54
C ARG A 346 2.64 -51.72 -15.75
N VAL A 347 3.56 -50.77 -15.93
CA VAL A 347 5.02 -50.97 -15.89
C VAL A 347 5.58 -50.21 -14.68
N GLU A 348 6.30 -50.91 -13.80
CA GLU A 348 7.00 -50.34 -12.65
C GLU A 348 8.29 -49.59 -13.05
N PRO A 349 8.69 -48.52 -12.32
CA PRO A 349 9.91 -47.77 -12.62
C PRO A 349 11.15 -48.42 -11.98
N GLY A 350 12.18 -48.65 -12.79
CA GLY A 350 13.51 -49.07 -12.32
C GLY A 350 14.28 -47.94 -11.62
N PRO A 351 15.32 -48.27 -10.81
CA PRO A 351 16.01 -47.29 -9.98
C PRO A 351 16.93 -46.36 -10.79
N TYR A 352 16.99 -45.11 -10.33
CA TYR A 352 17.70 -43.99 -10.93
C TYR A 352 19.22 -44.22 -11.06
N ARG A 353 19.77 -43.91 -12.25
CA ARG A 353 21.22 -43.98 -12.53
C ARG A 353 21.78 -42.57 -12.78
N PRO A 354 22.77 -42.10 -12.01
CA PRO A 354 23.26 -40.72 -12.09
C PRO A 354 24.14 -40.44 -13.33
N PRO A 355 24.32 -39.16 -13.71
CA PRO A 355 24.73 -38.75 -15.07
C PRO A 355 26.16 -39.12 -15.47
N HIS A 356 27.06 -39.25 -14.50
CA HIS A 356 28.49 -39.52 -14.73
C HIS A 356 28.81 -40.96 -15.16
N LEU A 357 27.85 -41.89 -15.03
CA LEU A 357 27.97 -43.28 -15.47
C LEU A 357 27.35 -43.55 -16.86
N ARG A 358 26.94 -42.52 -17.59
CA ARG A 358 26.27 -42.65 -18.91
C ARG A 358 27.21 -42.54 -20.13
N LYS A 359 28.52 -42.41 -19.93
CA LYS A 359 29.49 -42.27 -21.04
C LYS A 359 30.40 -43.50 -21.18
N LYS A 360 29.92 -44.54 -21.86
CA LYS A 360 30.72 -45.45 -22.70
C LYS A 360 29.79 -46.41 -23.43
N GLU A 361 30.17 -46.74 -24.66
CA GLU A 361 29.54 -47.70 -25.59
C GLU A 361 28.45 -47.13 -26.51
N ILE A 362 28.85 -46.70 -27.71
CA ILE A 362 28.62 -47.43 -28.97
C ILE A 362 29.82 -47.12 -29.88
N SER A 363 30.86 -47.93 -29.73
CA SER A 363 31.70 -48.33 -30.85
C SER A 363 31.32 -49.78 -31.13
N ASN A 364 30.79 -50.06 -32.32
CA ASN A 364 30.72 -51.35 -33.02
C ASN A 364 29.34 -51.61 -33.62
N MET A 365 29.13 -51.08 -34.82
CA MET A 365 28.73 -51.88 -35.97
C MET A 365 29.14 -51.13 -37.25
N LYS A 366 30.12 -51.71 -37.94
CA LYS A 366 30.74 -51.31 -39.21
C LYS A 366 30.40 -52.45 -40.22
N PRO A 367 30.69 -52.35 -41.52
CA PRO A 367 30.00 -51.58 -42.56
C PRO A 367 29.66 -52.48 -43.79
N LYS A 368 29.03 -51.94 -44.84
CA LYS A 368 29.29 -52.42 -46.21
C LYS A 368 29.55 -51.24 -47.15
N LYS A 369 30.72 -51.29 -47.78
CA LYS A 369 31.37 -50.31 -48.65
C LYS A 369 30.87 -50.41 -50.09
N SER A 370 30.88 -49.28 -50.80
CA SER A 370 31.77 -49.09 -51.96
C SER A 370 32.09 -47.60 -52.16
N TRP A 371 33.40 -47.31 -52.15
CA TRP A 371 34.03 -46.03 -52.53
C TRP A 371 33.92 -45.81 -54.05
N ASN A 372 33.97 -44.60 -54.64
CA ASN A 372 35.09 -43.64 -54.67
C ASN A 372 34.65 -42.29 -55.36
N PRO A 373 35.49 -41.24 -55.50
CA PRO A 373 35.21 -39.87 -55.05
C PRO A 373 35.33 -38.78 -56.14
N GLN A 374 34.86 -37.54 -55.90
CA GLN A 374 35.53 -36.31 -56.39
C GLN A 374 34.90 -35.03 -55.76
N SER A 375 35.77 -34.04 -55.47
CA SER A 375 35.54 -32.60 -55.18
C SER A 375 34.83 -32.21 -53.86
N SER A 376 35.57 -31.83 -52.81
CA SER A 376 36.02 -30.46 -52.44
C SER A 376 34.86 -29.58 -51.93
N SER A 377 34.61 -29.60 -50.62
CA SER A 377 35.02 -28.55 -49.65
C SER A 377 34.30 -27.22 -49.86
N ASP A 378 33.12 -27.07 -49.24
CA ASP A 378 32.61 -25.77 -48.80
C ASP A 378 32.00 -25.96 -47.41
N CYS A 379 32.70 -25.42 -46.41
CA CYS A 379 32.29 -25.42 -45.02
C CYS A 379 32.48 -23.97 -44.55
N GLU A 380 31.40 -23.18 -44.53
CA GLU A 380 31.36 -21.90 -43.82
C GLU A 380 30.19 -21.88 -42.82
N SER A 381 30.61 -22.02 -41.56
CA SER A 381 30.08 -21.50 -40.29
C SER A 381 28.69 -20.85 -40.25
N SER A 382 27.77 -21.52 -39.58
CA SER A 382 26.67 -20.93 -38.81
C SER A 382 27.14 -20.66 -37.37
N LEU A 383 27.43 -19.40 -37.05
CA LEU A 383 27.64 -18.78 -35.74
C LEU A 383 26.70 -17.55 -35.81
N VAL A 384 25.79 -17.20 -34.89
CA VAL A 384 25.83 -17.16 -33.43
C VAL A 384 24.37 -16.97 -32.94
N ASP A 385 23.63 -18.02 -32.57
CA ASP A 385 22.35 -17.87 -31.86
C ASP A 385 22.65 -17.80 -30.34
N PHE A 386 22.94 -16.61 -29.82
CA PHE A 386 22.87 -16.36 -28.36
C PHE A 386 21.45 -15.91 -28.02
N MET A 387 20.54 -16.88 -27.86
CA MET A 387 19.36 -16.66 -27.05
C MET A 387 19.75 -16.85 -25.57
N SER A 388 19.37 -15.86 -24.76
CA SER A 388 19.45 -15.87 -23.30
C SER A 388 19.04 -17.20 -22.69
N SER A 389 19.85 -17.68 -21.75
CA SER A 389 19.70 -18.94 -21.03
C SER A 389 18.60 -18.86 -19.96
N ASP A 390 17.35 -19.13 -20.34
CA ASP A 390 16.30 -19.52 -19.39
C ASP A 390 16.41 -21.02 -19.09
N SER A 391 17.30 -21.39 -18.18
CA SER A 391 17.44 -22.76 -17.70
C SER A 391 16.33 -23.09 -16.70
N ASP A 392 15.22 -23.66 -17.18
CA ASP A 392 14.19 -24.27 -16.33
C ASP A 392 13.27 -25.26 -17.08
N TYR A 393 13.81 -25.95 -18.11
CA TYR A 393 13.11 -27.05 -18.78
C TYR A 393 13.78 -28.39 -18.44
N SER A 394 13.20 -29.11 -17.49
CA SER A 394 13.27 -30.57 -17.45
C SER A 394 11.85 -31.10 -17.60
N ASP A 395 11.76 -32.17 -18.39
CA ASP A 395 10.64 -33.11 -18.53
C ASP A 395 9.55 -32.75 -19.56
N SER A 396 9.89 -32.95 -20.84
CA SER A 396 9.10 -33.83 -21.72
C SER A 396 9.77 -33.95 -23.10
N ASP A 397 10.23 -35.16 -23.45
CA ASP A 397 10.58 -35.54 -24.82
C ASP A 397 9.31 -35.54 -25.70
N GLY A 398 9.28 -34.78 -26.79
CA GLY A 398 8.17 -34.84 -27.76
C GLY A 398 8.25 -33.82 -28.91
N PHE A 399 8.47 -34.35 -30.13
CA PHE A 399 8.17 -33.85 -31.49
C PHE A 399 8.06 -32.34 -31.81
N VAL A 400 8.69 -31.97 -32.95
CA VAL A 400 8.80 -30.65 -33.62
C VAL A 400 7.51 -29.80 -33.69
N GLN A 401 6.31 -30.39 -33.52
CA GLN A 401 5.02 -29.69 -33.52
C GLN A 401 4.80 -28.78 -32.28
N ASP A 402 5.55 -28.97 -31.19
CA ASP A 402 5.41 -28.17 -29.96
C ASP A 402 6.12 -26.80 -29.99
N THR A 403 7.01 -26.54 -30.96
CA THR A 403 7.79 -25.28 -30.95
C THR A 403 6.93 -24.06 -31.31
N GLU A 404 5.96 -24.24 -32.21
CA GLU A 404 5.10 -23.14 -32.67
C GLU A 404 3.99 -22.81 -31.65
N THR A 405 3.40 -23.84 -31.03
CA THR A 405 2.41 -23.67 -29.95
C THR A 405 3.03 -22.98 -28.73
N VAL A 406 4.25 -23.37 -28.35
CA VAL A 406 5.01 -22.70 -27.29
C VAL A 406 5.34 -21.26 -27.67
N ARG A 407 5.72 -20.97 -28.93
CA ARG A 407 5.98 -19.60 -29.39
C ARG A 407 4.73 -18.73 -29.31
N LYS A 408 3.57 -19.24 -29.74
CA LYS A 408 2.28 -18.53 -29.60
C LYS A 408 1.92 -18.30 -28.13
N ALA A 409 2.17 -19.27 -27.26
CA ALA A 409 1.96 -19.11 -25.82
C ALA A 409 2.89 -18.07 -25.18
N LYS A 410 4.15 -17.96 -25.62
CA LYS A 410 5.09 -16.91 -25.16
C LYS A 410 4.58 -15.49 -25.48
N VAL A 411 3.95 -15.30 -26.64
CA VAL A 411 3.31 -14.02 -26.99
C VAL A 411 2.19 -13.68 -26.00
N ARG A 412 1.34 -14.65 -25.65
CA ARG A 412 0.28 -14.45 -24.63
C ARG A 412 0.87 -14.06 -23.27
N VAL A 413 1.92 -14.77 -22.83
CA VAL A 413 2.62 -14.45 -21.57
C VAL A 413 3.17 -13.03 -21.61
N ALA A 414 3.86 -12.64 -22.68
CA ALA A 414 4.43 -11.29 -22.81
C ALA A 414 3.35 -10.20 -22.76
N ALA A 415 2.19 -10.43 -23.38
CA ALA A 415 1.07 -9.48 -23.32
C ALA A 415 0.51 -9.32 -21.91
N ILE A 416 0.34 -10.43 -21.18
CA ILE A 416 -0.13 -10.41 -19.78
C ILE A 416 0.89 -9.71 -18.87
N VAL A 417 2.19 -9.92 -19.08
CA VAL A 417 3.24 -9.21 -18.36
C VAL A 417 3.17 -7.71 -18.64
N CYS A 418 2.99 -7.27 -19.90
CA CYS A 418 2.82 -5.85 -20.21
C CYS A 418 1.60 -5.23 -19.49
N ILE A 419 0.50 -5.98 -19.34
CA ILE A 419 -0.67 -5.55 -18.56
C ILE A 419 -0.30 -5.34 -17.08
N GLN A 420 0.49 -6.25 -16.51
CA GLN A 420 1.02 -6.11 -15.15
C GLN A 420 1.88 -4.85 -15.02
N ASP A 421 2.80 -4.63 -15.96
CA ASP A 421 3.72 -3.48 -15.94
C ASP A 421 2.97 -2.15 -16.05
N LEU A 422 1.95 -2.06 -16.92
CA LEU A 422 1.07 -0.88 -17.01
C LEU A 422 0.39 -0.56 -15.68
N CYS A 423 -0.10 -1.58 -14.98
CA CYS A 423 -0.73 -1.40 -13.68
C CYS A 423 0.26 -0.89 -12.62
N GLN A 424 1.52 -1.33 -12.68
CA GLN A 424 2.57 -0.85 -11.76
C GLN A 424 3.03 0.57 -12.11
N ALA A 425 3.12 0.90 -13.40
CA ALA A 425 3.56 2.20 -13.87
C ALA A 425 2.54 3.32 -13.61
N ASP A 426 1.23 3.07 -13.79
CA ASP A 426 0.16 4.04 -13.50
C ASP A 426 -1.12 3.36 -12.97
N SER A 427 -1.08 2.94 -11.71
CA SER A 427 -2.20 2.24 -11.05
C SER A 427 -3.50 3.03 -11.04
N LYS A 428 -3.43 4.38 -10.96
CA LYS A 428 -4.62 5.24 -10.87
C LYS A 428 -5.39 5.25 -12.19
N SER A 429 -4.72 5.55 -13.30
CA SER A 429 -5.35 5.57 -14.62
C SER A 429 -5.81 4.18 -15.04
N PHE A 430 -5.07 3.13 -14.64
CA PHE A 430 -5.38 1.73 -14.93
C PHE A 430 -6.71 1.25 -14.33
N THR A 431 -7.13 1.78 -13.18
CA THR A 431 -8.42 1.39 -12.54
C THR A 431 -9.64 1.56 -13.45
N THR A 432 -9.59 2.52 -14.39
CA THR A 432 -10.67 2.76 -15.36
C THR A 432 -10.87 1.61 -16.35
N GLN A 433 -9.86 0.74 -16.51
CA GLN A 433 -9.86 -0.35 -17.49
C GLN A 433 -10.26 -1.71 -16.88
N TRP A 434 -10.55 -1.76 -15.58
CA TRP A 434 -10.87 -3.02 -14.90
C TRP A 434 -12.06 -3.77 -15.48
N THR A 435 -13.11 -3.06 -15.88
CA THR A 435 -14.30 -3.68 -16.52
C THR A 435 -13.99 -4.35 -17.86
N LEU A 436 -12.86 -4.00 -18.49
CA LEU A 436 -12.40 -4.62 -19.74
C LEU A 436 -11.53 -5.86 -19.51
N LEU A 437 -10.76 -5.87 -18.42
CA LEU A 437 -9.74 -6.89 -18.11
C LEU A 437 -10.21 -7.96 -17.12
N LEU A 438 -11.16 -7.62 -16.26
CA LEU A 438 -11.69 -8.45 -15.19
C LEU A 438 -13.10 -8.95 -15.53
N PRO A 439 -13.50 -10.13 -15.01
CA PRO A 439 -14.78 -10.72 -15.36
C PRO A 439 -15.95 -9.95 -14.74
N THR A 440 -16.96 -9.58 -15.54
CA THR A 440 -18.22 -9.00 -15.05
C THR A 440 -19.39 -9.99 -15.09
N SER A 441 -19.13 -11.19 -15.61
CA SER A 441 -20.10 -12.25 -15.86
C SER A 441 -19.61 -13.58 -15.29
N ASP A 442 -20.49 -14.57 -15.24
CA ASP A 442 -20.18 -15.92 -14.73
C ASP A 442 -18.92 -16.51 -15.39
N VAL A 443 -17.87 -16.65 -14.58
CA VAL A 443 -16.55 -17.17 -15.00
C VAL A 443 -16.53 -18.66 -15.23
N LEU A 444 -17.48 -19.41 -14.67
CA LEU A 444 -17.53 -20.88 -14.81
C LEU A 444 -18.18 -21.29 -16.13
N GLN A 445 -18.94 -20.39 -16.77
CA GLN A 445 -19.51 -20.65 -18.09
C GLN A 445 -18.48 -20.32 -19.19
N PRO A 446 -18.10 -21.30 -20.03
CA PRO A 446 -17.08 -21.09 -21.05
C PRO A 446 -17.61 -20.17 -22.15
N ARG A 447 -17.22 -18.89 -22.08
CA ARG A 447 -17.47 -17.90 -23.13
C ARG A 447 -16.26 -17.80 -24.03
N LYS A 448 -16.36 -18.37 -25.23
CA LYS A 448 -15.25 -18.52 -26.19
C LYS A 448 -14.59 -17.21 -26.64
N PHE A 449 -15.13 -16.04 -26.29
CA PHE A 449 -14.70 -14.75 -26.84
C PHE A 449 -14.49 -13.62 -25.81
N GLU A 450 -14.70 -13.88 -24.50
CA GLU A 450 -14.52 -12.84 -23.47
C GLU A 450 -13.11 -12.91 -22.88
N ALA A 451 -12.15 -12.30 -23.56
CA ALA A 451 -10.74 -12.28 -23.16
C ALA A 451 -10.53 -11.44 -21.89
N THR A 452 -10.42 -12.11 -20.75
CA THR A 452 -10.10 -11.51 -19.44
C THR A 452 -8.91 -12.22 -18.81
N LEU A 453 -8.25 -11.58 -17.84
CA LEU A 453 -7.20 -12.24 -17.06
C LEU A 453 -7.72 -13.52 -16.39
N MET A 454 -8.97 -13.50 -15.92
CA MET A 454 -9.58 -14.69 -15.30
C MET A 454 -9.73 -15.86 -16.28
N THR A 455 -10.13 -15.59 -17.52
CA THR A 455 -10.19 -16.65 -18.54
C THR A 455 -8.81 -17.22 -18.88
N CYS A 456 -7.76 -16.39 -18.95
CA CYS A 456 -6.38 -16.87 -19.13
C CYS A 456 -5.93 -17.73 -17.95
N LEU A 457 -6.31 -17.36 -16.72
CA LEU A 457 -5.96 -18.12 -15.51
C LEU A 457 -6.67 -19.49 -15.47
N MET A 458 -7.94 -19.55 -15.87
CA MET A 458 -8.76 -20.76 -15.80
C MET A 458 -8.53 -21.73 -16.95
N TYR A 459 -8.37 -21.22 -18.18
CA TYR A 459 -8.53 -22.02 -19.39
C TYR A 459 -7.31 -22.03 -20.33
N ASP A 460 -6.25 -21.26 -20.05
CA ASP A 460 -5.06 -21.30 -20.91
C ASP A 460 -4.35 -22.66 -20.79
N PRO A 461 -4.08 -23.36 -21.91
CA PRO A 461 -3.40 -24.66 -21.87
C PRO A 461 -1.94 -24.55 -21.40
N TYR A 462 -1.33 -23.36 -21.44
CA TYR A 462 0.05 -23.13 -21.08
C TYR A 462 0.18 -22.61 -19.64
N LEU A 463 0.79 -23.42 -18.77
CA LEU A 463 0.91 -23.11 -17.34
C LEU A 463 1.59 -21.76 -17.05
N LYS A 464 2.61 -21.35 -17.83
CA LYS A 464 3.27 -20.05 -17.61
C LYS A 464 2.33 -18.88 -17.91
N ALA A 465 1.38 -19.02 -18.84
CA ALA A 465 0.36 -17.99 -19.10
C ALA A 465 -0.63 -17.91 -17.94
N ARG A 466 -1.03 -19.04 -17.37
CA ARG A 466 -1.85 -19.08 -16.14
C ARG A 466 -1.14 -18.40 -14.96
N ILE A 467 0.16 -18.69 -14.76
CA ILE A 467 0.97 -18.06 -13.70
C ILE A 467 1.15 -16.56 -13.96
N ALA A 468 1.42 -16.14 -15.19
CA ALA A 468 1.51 -14.72 -15.54
C ALA A 468 0.19 -13.99 -15.27
N SER A 469 -0.95 -14.63 -15.59
CA SER A 469 -2.27 -14.05 -15.29
C SER A 469 -2.53 -13.94 -13.79
N ALA A 470 -2.16 -14.97 -13.02
CA ALA A 470 -2.22 -14.94 -11.57
C ALA A 470 -1.37 -13.79 -10.99
N SER A 471 -0.16 -13.58 -11.51
CA SER A 471 0.73 -12.49 -11.11
C SER A 471 0.13 -11.12 -11.44
N ALA A 472 -0.41 -10.94 -12.65
CA ALA A 472 -1.08 -9.71 -13.05
C ALA A 472 -2.30 -9.39 -12.18
N LEU A 473 -3.14 -10.39 -11.88
CA LEU A 473 -4.28 -10.23 -10.96
C LEU A 473 -3.83 -9.84 -9.56
N ALA A 474 -2.76 -10.46 -9.04
CA ALA A 474 -2.22 -10.10 -7.73
C ALA A 474 -1.76 -8.64 -7.71
N VAL A 475 -1.07 -8.17 -8.75
CA VAL A 475 -0.62 -6.75 -8.85
C VAL A 475 -1.81 -5.79 -8.97
N ILE A 476 -2.86 -6.15 -9.70
CA ILE A 476 -4.07 -5.31 -9.83
C ILE A 476 -4.78 -5.13 -8.48
N LEU A 477 -4.82 -6.18 -7.66
CA LEU A 477 -5.44 -6.18 -6.34
C LEU A 477 -4.53 -5.64 -5.23
N ASP A 478 -3.23 -5.52 -5.48
CA ASP A 478 -2.25 -5.03 -4.51
C ASP A 478 -2.06 -3.50 -4.62
N GLY A 479 -1.80 -2.84 -3.49
CA GLY A 479 -1.50 -1.40 -3.45
C GLY A 479 -2.70 -0.44 -3.40
N PRO A 480 -2.50 0.87 -3.67
CA PRO A 480 -3.50 1.93 -3.48
C PRO A 480 -4.76 1.79 -4.34
N SER A 481 -4.68 1.06 -5.45
CA SER A 481 -5.81 0.77 -6.34
C SER A 481 -6.92 -0.03 -5.64
N SER A 482 -6.58 -0.89 -4.68
CA SER A 482 -7.54 -1.67 -3.89
C SER A 482 -8.54 -0.81 -3.10
N ILE A 483 -8.19 0.45 -2.79
CA ILE A 483 -9.07 1.41 -2.10
C ILE A 483 -10.33 1.68 -2.95
N PHE A 484 -10.21 1.67 -4.29
CA PHE A 484 -11.36 1.83 -5.18
C PHE A 484 -12.31 0.63 -5.15
N LEU A 485 -11.87 -0.55 -4.70
CA LEU A 485 -12.75 -1.71 -4.51
C LEU A 485 -13.63 -1.57 -3.26
N GLN A 486 -13.30 -0.67 -2.33
CA GLN A 486 -14.10 -0.44 -1.12
C GLN A 486 -15.47 0.19 -1.40
N VAL A 487 -15.67 0.80 -2.58
CA VAL A 487 -16.99 1.29 -3.01
C VAL A 487 -17.85 0.24 -3.69
N ALA A 488 -17.32 -0.98 -3.91
CA ALA A 488 -18.06 -2.06 -4.55
C ALA A 488 -19.33 -2.42 -3.74
N GLU A 489 -20.40 -2.71 -4.46
CA GLU A 489 -21.68 -3.11 -3.90
C GLU A 489 -22.29 -4.18 -4.79
N TYR A 490 -22.61 -5.34 -4.23
CA TYR A 490 -23.28 -6.38 -4.99
C TYR A 490 -24.80 -6.16 -4.98
N LYS A 491 -25.37 -5.96 -6.18
CA LYS A 491 -26.82 -5.98 -6.41
C LYS A 491 -27.17 -7.19 -7.27
N GLY A 492 -28.14 -7.98 -6.83
CA GLY A 492 -28.62 -9.14 -7.57
C GLY A 492 -29.15 -8.76 -8.96
N SER A 493 -29.02 -9.68 -9.92
CA SER A 493 -29.34 -9.47 -11.35
C SER A 493 -30.76 -8.99 -11.65
N SER A 494 -31.72 -9.23 -10.75
CA SER A 494 -33.11 -8.82 -10.88
C SER A 494 -33.38 -7.34 -10.57
N LYS A 495 -32.38 -6.57 -10.09
CA LYS A 495 -32.55 -5.17 -9.66
C LYS A 495 -31.88 -4.14 -10.56
N PHE A 496 -31.39 -4.52 -11.74
CA PHE A 496 -30.73 -3.59 -12.65
C PHE A 496 -31.75 -2.80 -13.48
N GLY A 497 -31.71 -1.46 -13.37
CA GLY A 497 -32.27 -0.55 -14.37
C GLY A 497 -31.38 -0.49 -15.62
N SER A 498 -31.71 0.35 -16.60
CA SER A 498 -30.92 0.53 -17.84
C SER A 498 -29.50 1.10 -17.64
N PHE A 499 -29.14 1.50 -16.42
CA PHE A 499 -27.84 2.03 -16.03
C PHE A 499 -27.19 1.18 -14.94
N THR A 500 -25.97 0.67 -15.21
CA THR A 500 -25.15 -0.04 -14.22
C THR A 500 -24.15 0.93 -13.60
N ALA A 501 -24.28 1.21 -12.30
CA ALA A 501 -23.33 2.04 -11.57
C ALA A 501 -21.96 1.34 -11.45
N LEU A 502 -20.87 2.13 -11.42
CA LEU A 502 -19.51 1.61 -11.27
C LEU A 502 -19.36 0.71 -10.03
N SER A 503 -19.96 1.09 -8.89
CA SER A 503 -19.96 0.27 -7.66
C SER A 503 -20.56 -1.12 -7.89
N SER A 504 -21.62 -1.22 -8.71
CA SER A 504 -22.25 -2.49 -9.04
C SER A 504 -21.41 -3.33 -9.98
N SER A 505 -20.76 -2.73 -10.98
CA SER A 505 -19.79 -3.43 -11.85
C SER A 505 -18.60 -3.97 -11.05
N LEU A 506 -18.05 -3.19 -10.12
CA LEU A 506 -16.98 -3.63 -9.22
C LEU A 506 -17.44 -4.75 -8.28
N GLY A 507 -18.67 -4.68 -7.77
CA GLY A 507 -19.27 -5.76 -6.98
C GLY A 507 -19.39 -7.07 -7.75
N GLN A 508 -19.79 -7.02 -9.03
CA GLN A 508 -19.81 -8.20 -9.90
C GLN A 508 -18.39 -8.74 -10.14
N ILE A 509 -17.42 -7.87 -10.42
CA ILE A 509 -16.02 -8.27 -10.57
C ILE A 509 -15.50 -9.04 -9.35
N LEU A 510 -15.72 -8.51 -8.14
CA LEU A 510 -15.30 -9.17 -6.91
C LEU A 510 -15.97 -10.54 -6.74
N MET A 511 -17.27 -10.64 -7.01
CA MET A 511 -17.97 -11.94 -6.95
C MET A 511 -17.36 -12.96 -7.91
N GLN A 512 -17.12 -12.55 -9.16
CA GLN A 512 -16.62 -13.46 -10.20
C GLN A 512 -15.16 -13.86 -9.96
N LEU A 513 -14.33 -12.95 -9.44
CA LEU A 513 -12.98 -13.28 -9.00
C LEU A 513 -13.02 -14.29 -7.84
N HIS A 514 -13.88 -14.10 -6.82
CA HIS A 514 -14.02 -15.08 -5.73
C HIS A 514 -14.45 -16.44 -6.26
N THR A 515 -15.51 -16.50 -7.07
CA THR A 515 -16.05 -17.75 -7.65
C THR A 515 -14.97 -18.54 -8.39
N GLY A 516 -14.26 -17.90 -9.32
CA GLY A 516 -13.27 -18.63 -10.12
C GLY A 516 -11.97 -18.94 -9.36
N ILE A 517 -11.52 -18.09 -8.43
CA ILE A 517 -10.32 -18.40 -7.62
C ILE A 517 -10.60 -19.56 -6.66
N LEU A 518 -11.75 -19.56 -5.98
CA LEU A 518 -12.16 -20.69 -5.13
C LEU A 518 -12.29 -21.97 -5.94
N HIS A 519 -12.89 -21.91 -7.13
CA HIS A 519 -12.98 -23.04 -8.05
C HIS A 519 -11.61 -23.63 -8.41
N LEU A 520 -10.63 -22.77 -8.72
CA LEU A 520 -9.28 -23.19 -9.06
C LEU A 520 -8.54 -23.77 -7.86
N ILE A 521 -8.69 -23.20 -6.66
CA ILE A 521 -8.05 -23.70 -5.44
C ILE A 521 -8.45 -25.15 -5.14
N GLN A 522 -9.72 -25.52 -5.40
CA GLN A 522 -10.20 -26.91 -5.18
C GLN A 522 -9.61 -27.92 -6.18
N ARG A 523 -9.22 -27.49 -7.39
CA ARG A 523 -8.89 -28.40 -8.50
C ARG A 523 -7.42 -28.38 -8.90
N GLU A 524 -6.70 -27.31 -8.59
CA GLU A 524 -5.33 -27.12 -9.05
C GLU A 524 -4.36 -28.06 -8.34
N THR A 525 -3.49 -28.70 -9.12
CA THR A 525 -2.49 -29.67 -8.63
C THR A 525 -1.08 -29.09 -8.65
N HIS A 526 -0.82 -28.04 -9.44
CA HIS A 526 0.50 -27.46 -9.57
C HIS A 526 0.83 -26.47 -8.43
N SER A 527 1.82 -26.82 -7.61
CA SER A 527 2.20 -26.09 -6.39
C SER A 527 2.46 -24.59 -6.59
N ARG A 528 3.19 -24.18 -7.63
CA ARG A 528 3.50 -22.74 -7.84
C ARG A 528 2.25 -21.93 -8.19
N LEU A 529 1.32 -22.53 -8.94
CA LEU A 529 0.07 -21.85 -9.30
C LEU A 529 -0.84 -21.78 -8.08
N LEU A 530 -0.95 -22.87 -7.31
CA LEU A 530 -1.73 -22.89 -6.08
C LEU A 530 -1.24 -21.86 -5.04
N ALA A 531 0.08 -21.71 -4.86
CA ALA A 531 0.65 -20.65 -4.04
C ALA A 531 0.25 -19.24 -4.53
N SER A 532 0.23 -19.04 -5.85
CA SER A 532 -0.21 -17.77 -6.45
C SER A 532 -1.71 -17.53 -6.25
N LEU A 533 -2.55 -18.57 -6.33
CA LEU A 533 -3.98 -18.50 -6.05
C LEU A 533 -4.27 -18.12 -4.59
N PHE A 534 -3.54 -18.68 -3.63
CA PHE A 534 -3.64 -18.29 -2.22
C PHE A 534 -3.24 -16.82 -2.00
N LYS A 535 -2.18 -16.35 -2.68
CA LYS A 535 -1.80 -14.93 -2.64
C LYS A 535 -2.94 -14.04 -3.16
N ILE A 536 -3.53 -14.37 -4.30
CA ILE A 536 -4.66 -13.63 -4.89
C ILE A 536 -5.85 -13.63 -3.92
N LEU A 537 -6.20 -14.79 -3.35
CA LEU A 537 -7.34 -14.90 -2.43
C LEU A 537 -7.13 -14.03 -1.18
N THR A 538 -5.92 -14.01 -0.60
CA THR A 538 -5.60 -13.12 0.53
C THR A 538 -5.83 -11.65 0.17
N LEU A 539 -5.34 -11.21 -1.00
CA LEU A 539 -5.53 -9.83 -1.47
C LEU A 539 -7.01 -9.52 -1.76
N LEU A 540 -7.73 -10.49 -2.31
CA LEU A 540 -9.15 -10.36 -2.62
C LEU A 540 -9.99 -10.24 -1.34
N VAL A 541 -9.71 -11.05 -0.33
CA VAL A 541 -10.32 -10.95 1.01
C VAL A 541 -10.06 -9.58 1.62
N ALA A 542 -8.82 -9.07 1.57
CA ALA A 542 -8.48 -7.75 2.11
C ALA A 542 -9.17 -6.58 1.37
N SER A 543 -9.43 -6.74 0.07
CA SER A 543 -10.00 -5.70 -0.79
C SER A 543 -11.53 -5.71 -0.86
N THR A 544 -12.19 -6.75 -0.32
CA THR A 544 -13.64 -6.94 -0.46
C THR A 544 -14.41 -6.31 0.71
N PRO A 545 -15.33 -5.35 0.47
CA PRO A 545 -16.21 -4.82 1.51
C PRO A 545 -17.35 -5.80 1.80
N TYR A 546 -17.08 -6.86 2.58
CA TYR A 546 -18.04 -7.97 2.82
C TYR A 546 -19.41 -7.54 3.35
N SER A 547 -19.51 -6.42 4.07
CA SER A 547 -20.79 -5.85 4.53
C SER A 547 -21.72 -5.38 3.40
N ARG A 548 -21.21 -5.24 2.18
CA ARG A 548 -21.95 -4.85 0.96
C ARG A 548 -22.02 -5.97 -0.08
N MET A 549 -21.58 -7.17 0.28
CA MET A 549 -21.57 -8.37 -0.54
C MET A 549 -22.61 -9.38 -0.01
N PRO A 550 -22.92 -10.48 -0.73
CA PRO A 550 -23.78 -11.54 -0.18
C PRO A 550 -23.19 -12.12 1.11
N GLY A 551 -24.02 -12.26 2.16
CA GLY A 551 -23.59 -12.76 3.48
C GLY A 551 -22.89 -14.13 3.43
N GLU A 552 -23.35 -15.01 2.54
CA GLU A 552 -22.80 -16.36 2.33
C GLU A 552 -21.39 -16.39 1.71
N LEU A 553 -20.90 -15.28 1.14
CA LEU A 553 -19.62 -15.25 0.42
C LEU A 553 -18.43 -15.56 1.35
N LEU A 554 -18.36 -14.92 2.51
CA LEU A 554 -17.26 -15.11 3.46
C LEU A 554 -17.26 -16.53 4.08
N PRO A 555 -18.39 -17.08 4.56
CA PRO A 555 -18.50 -18.49 4.93
C PRO A 555 -18.07 -19.46 3.81
N THR A 556 -18.43 -19.17 2.55
CA THR A 556 -18.04 -20.00 1.40
C THR A 556 -16.53 -19.99 1.19
N VAL A 557 -15.86 -18.85 1.35
CA VAL A 557 -14.39 -18.75 1.28
C VAL A 557 -13.75 -19.60 2.39
N ILE A 558 -14.23 -19.47 3.63
CA ILE A 558 -13.71 -20.20 4.80
C ILE A 558 -13.86 -21.72 4.61
N THR A 559 -15.06 -22.19 4.28
CA THR A 559 -15.35 -23.61 4.09
C THR A 559 -14.61 -24.20 2.90
N SER A 560 -14.43 -23.44 1.80
CA SER A 560 -13.63 -23.87 0.65
C SER A 560 -12.14 -24.04 1.03
N LEU A 561 -11.56 -23.07 1.73
CA LEU A 561 -10.18 -23.17 2.22
C LEU A 561 -10.00 -24.36 3.16
N GLN A 562 -10.96 -24.57 4.05
CA GLN A 562 -10.96 -25.68 4.99
C GLN A 562 -11.02 -27.04 4.26
N ALA A 563 -11.93 -27.20 3.30
CA ALA A 563 -12.01 -28.40 2.46
C ALA A 563 -10.66 -28.68 1.77
N ARG A 564 -10.04 -27.64 1.21
CA ARG A 564 -8.73 -27.78 0.55
C ARG A 564 -7.61 -28.18 1.51
N ILE A 565 -7.60 -27.63 2.72
CA ILE A 565 -6.63 -27.99 3.76
C ILE A 565 -6.80 -29.47 4.16
N ASN A 566 -8.03 -29.94 4.30
CA ASN A 566 -8.34 -31.32 4.68
C ASN A 566 -7.97 -32.33 3.58
N GLU A 567 -8.13 -31.98 2.30
CA GLU A 567 -7.68 -32.82 1.18
C GLU A 567 -6.15 -32.99 1.14
N GLY A 568 -5.41 -31.98 1.61
CA GLY A 568 -3.95 -31.95 1.61
C GLY A 568 -3.33 -31.65 0.24
N PHE A 569 -1.99 -31.66 0.19
CA PHE A 569 -1.23 -31.30 -1.01
C PHE A 569 -0.31 -32.45 -1.45
N SER A 570 -0.30 -32.79 -2.74
CA SER A 570 0.34 -34.03 -3.25
C SER A 570 1.88 -34.04 -3.19
N PHE A 571 2.54 -32.89 -3.22
CA PHE A 571 4.01 -32.79 -3.31
C PHE A 571 4.68 -32.48 -1.97
N LYS A 572 5.39 -33.46 -1.40
CA LYS A 572 6.04 -33.39 -0.07
C LYS A 572 6.96 -32.18 0.13
N ASN A 573 7.72 -31.76 -0.87
CA ASN A 573 8.70 -30.66 -0.74
C ASN A 573 8.06 -29.27 -0.57
N TYR A 574 6.82 -29.08 -1.04
CA TYR A 574 6.10 -27.80 -0.98
C TYR A 574 4.88 -27.87 -0.05
N GLN A 575 4.59 -29.04 0.52
CA GLN A 575 3.39 -29.29 1.32
C GLN A 575 3.29 -28.38 2.53
N THR A 576 4.38 -28.14 3.25
CA THR A 576 4.39 -27.28 4.44
C THR A 576 4.20 -25.80 4.09
N GLY A 577 4.82 -25.32 3.01
CA GLY A 577 4.66 -23.95 2.53
C GLY A 577 3.26 -23.65 2.00
N LEU A 578 2.68 -24.58 1.24
CA LEU A 578 1.30 -24.46 0.74
C LEU A 578 0.27 -24.52 1.86
N LEU A 579 0.48 -25.40 2.84
CA LEU A 579 -0.40 -25.48 4.02
C LEU A 579 -0.33 -24.21 4.86
N ALA A 580 0.87 -23.67 5.11
CA ALA A 580 1.02 -22.39 5.78
C ALA A 580 0.34 -21.25 5.00
N ALA A 581 0.47 -21.20 3.67
CA ALA A 581 -0.21 -20.20 2.84
C ALA A 581 -1.75 -20.33 2.89
N ALA A 582 -2.28 -21.56 2.90
CA ALA A 582 -3.72 -21.82 3.00
C ALA A 582 -4.27 -21.40 4.38
N VAL A 583 -3.57 -21.73 5.47
CA VAL A 583 -3.94 -21.28 6.83
C VAL A 583 -3.79 -19.76 6.97
N GLY A 584 -2.80 -19.15 6.32
CA GLY A 584 -2.66 -17.70 6.22
C GLY A 584 -3.86 -17.04 5.51
N CYS A 585 -4.37 -17.63 4.41
CA CYS A 585 -5.59 -17.15 3.75
C CYS A 585 -6.81 -17.26 4.67
N LEU A 586 -6.91 -18.37 5.41
CA LEU A 586 -7.98 -18.59 6.38
C LEU A 586 -7.91 -17.57 7.51
N THR A 587 -6.71 -17.26 8.00
CA THR A 587 -6.45 -16.19 8.98
C THR A 587 -6.91 -14.83 8.45
N ALA A 588 -6.58 -14.50 7.19
CA ALA A 588 -7.01 -13.25 6.57
C ALA A 588 -8.54 -13.17 6.49
N ALA A 589 -9.23 -14.26 6.12
CA ALA A 589 -10.69 -14.33 6.06
C ALA A 589 -11.32 -14.15 7.45
N LEU A 590 -10.80 -14.83 8.47
CA LEU A 590 -11.30 -14.72 9.85
C LEU A 590 -10.99 -13.36 10.50
N SER A 591 -9.97 -12.64 10.01
CA SER A 591 -9.60 -11.31 10.47
C SER A 591 -10.44 -10.18 9.88
N THR A 592 -11.27 -10.46 8.86
CA THR A 592 -12.20 -9.48 8.29
C THR A 592 -13.24 -9.01 9.32
N SER A 593 -13.92 -7.89 9.05
CA SER A 593 -14.96 -7.38 9.95
C SER A 593 -16.01 -8.47 10.28
N PRO A 594 -16.44 -8.59 11.54
CA PRO A 594 -17.30 -9.69 11.98
C PRO A 594 -18.57 -9.83 11.14
N SER A 595 -18.87 -11.05 10.70
CA SER A 595 -20.10 -11.41 9.97
C SER A 595 -21.01 -12.28 10.84
N LEU A 596 -22.34 -12.05 10.76
CA LEU A 596 -23.33 -12.88 11.44
C LEU A 596 -23.30 -14.33 10.95
N ASP A 597 -23.20 -14.55 9.64
CA ASP A 597 -23.18 -15.89 9.05
C ASP A 597 -21.95 -16.70 9.50
N VAL A 598 -20.79 -16.04 9.62
CA VAL A 598 -19.57 -16.68 10.15
C VAL A 598 -19.70 -16.98 11.64
N ARG A 599 -20.31 -16.07 12.41
CA ARG A 599 -20.60 -16.30 13.84
C ARG A 599 -21.49 -17.52 14.02
N GLU A 600 -22.58 -17.63 13.26
CA GLU A 600 -23.49 -18.78 13.32
C GLU A 600 -22.81 -20.08 12.90
N MET A 601 -21.99 -20.04 11.85
CA MET A 601 -21.16 -21.17 11.42
C MET A 601 -20.25 -21.66 12.55
N LEU A 602 -19.50 -20.76 13.20
CA LEU A 602 -18.60 -21.11 14.30
C LEU A 602 -19.35 -21.59 15.55
N LEU A 603 -20.47 -20.95 15.91
CA LEU A 603 -21.31 -21.39 17.04
C LEU A 603 -21.88 -22.78 16.80
N LYS A 604 -22.32 -23.08 15.57
CA LYS A 604 -22.78 -24.41 15.17
C LYS A 604 -21.67 -25.44 15.34
N GLU A 605 -20.44 -25.14 14.90
CA GLU A 605 -19.29 -26.02 15.11
C GLU A 605 -19.02 -26.30 16.59
N THR A 606 -19.12 -25.28 17.46
CA THR A 606 -18.92 -25.46 18.91
C THR A 606 -20.04 -26.27 19.58
N SER A 607 -21.28 -26.15 19.09
CA SER A 607 -22.43 -26.88 19.65
C SER A 607 -22.44 -28.36 19.30
N THR A 608 -21.85 -28.75 18.16
CA THR A 608 -21.82 -30.15 17.70
C THR A 608 -20.76 -31.01 18.40
N GLY A 609 -19.93 -30.43 19.27
CA GLY A 609 -18.77 -31.08 19.88
C GLY A 609 -17.64 -31.32 18.86
N PHE A 610 -16.40 -31.49 19.35
CA PHE A 610 -15.27 -31.88 18.51
C PHE A 610 -15.31 -33.40 18.29
N PRO A 611 -15.61 -33.91 17.09
CA PRO A 611 -15.76 -35.35 16.88
C PRO A 611 -14.40 -36.05 16.97
N GLU A 612 -14.27 -37.03 17.87
CA GLU A 612 -13.02 -37.81 18.01
C GLU A 612 -12.80 -38.81 16.86
N THR A 613 -13.79 -39.09 16.00
CA THR A 613 -13.72 -40.24 15.08
C THR A 613 -14.44 -40.15 13.72
N GLU A 614 -15.15 -39.07 13.35
CA GLU A 614 -15.85 -38.98 12.04
C GLU A 614 -15.51 -37.74 11.19
N LYS A 615 -15.42 -37.99 9.87
CA LYS A 615 -14.83 -37.21 8.76
C LYS A 615 -15.46 -35.84 8.43
N LYS A 616 -15.92 -35.05 9.41
CA LYS A 616 -16.17 -33.62 9.19
C LYS A 616 -15.34 -32.85 10.19
N SER A 617 -14.05 -32.66 9.89
CA SER A 617 -13.24 -31.68 10.61
C SER A 617 -13.93 -30.33 10.47
N SER A 618 -14.07 -29.61 11.58
CA SER A 618 -14.59 -28.23 11.64
C SER A 618 -13.43 -27.24 11.51
N VAL A 619 -13.71 -25.97 11.20
CA VAL A 619 -12.64 -24.97 10.98
C VAL A 619 -11.83 -24.82 12.26
N LEU A 620 -12.51 -24.71 13.41
CA LEU A 620 -11.87 -24.61 14.72
C LEU A 620 -11.03 -25.84 15.07
N PHE A 621 -11.55 -27.06 14.78
CA PHE A 621 -10.82 -28.30 15.06
C PHE A 621 -9.50 -28.36 14.28
N THR A 622 -9.55 -28.05 12.98
CA THR A 622 -8.36 -28.06 12.11
C THR A 622 -7.31 -27.06 12.62
N LEU A 623 -7.72 -25.86 13.03
CA LEU A 623 -6.81 -24.85 13.58
C LEU A 623 -6.18 -25.27 14.92
N LEU A 624 -6.97 -25.83 15.83
CA LEU A 624 -6.48 -26.35 17.12
C LEU A 624 -5.49 -27.49 16.90
N GLN A 625 -5.81 -28.44 16.03
CA GLN A 625 -4.92 -29.57 15.71
C GLN A 625 -3.57 -29.10 15.14
N TYR A 626 -3.56 -28.13 14.23
CA TYR A 626 -2.31 -27.61 13.65
C TYR A 626 -1.51 -26.75 14.62
N SER A 627 -2.17 -26.09 15.58
CA SER A 627 -1.47 -25.35 16.64
C SER A 627 -0.70 -26.26 17.61
N GLU A 628 -1.09 -27.53 17.75
CA GLU A 628 -0.38 -28.54 18.56
C GLU A 628 0.86 -29.12 17.88
N GLN A 629 0.96 -29.02 16.55
CA GLN A 629 2.04 -29.64 15.77
C GLN A 629 3.33 -28.81 15.77
N LEU A 630 4.09 -28.89 16.86
CA LEU A 630 5.38 -28.19 17.03
C LEU A 630 6.48 -28.61 16.05
N THR A 631 6.29 -29.70 15.31
CA THR A 631 7.22 -30.15 14.26
C THR A 631 7.27 -29.20 13.06
N SER A 632 6.23 -28.38 12.86
CA SER A 632 6.12 -27.43 11.75
C SER A 632 5.80 -26.01 12.26
N PRO A 633 6.81 -25.23 12.70
CA PRO A 633 6.57 -23.98 13.43
C PRO A 633 5.84 -22.91 12.61
N ASN A 634 6.01 -22.86 11.29
CA ASN A 634 5.28 -21.91 10.44
C ASN A 634 3.77 -22.21 10.42
N ILE A 635 3.38 -23.48 10.36
CA ILE A 635 1.96 -23.89 10.37
C ILE A 635 1.34 -23.61 11.76
N CYS A 636 2.08 -23.95 12.82
CA CYS A 636 1.69 -23.64 14.19
C CYS A 636 1.48 -22.12 14.38
N PHE A 637 2.42 -21.30 13.90
CA PHE A 637 2.33 -19.84 13.94
C PHE A 637 1.08 -19.31 13.24
N GLU A 638 0.83 -19.70 11.98
CA GLU A 638 -0.35 -19.25 11.23
C GLU A 638 -1.65 -19.72 11.90
N SER A 639 -1.68 -20.93 12.44
CA SER A 639 -2.87 -21.46 13.14
C SER A 639 -3.17 -20.70 14.43
N LEU A 640 -2.14 -20.31 15.19
CA LEU A 640 -2.30 -19.46 16.38
C LEU A 640 -2.79 -18.06 16.01
N GLN A 641 -2.33 -17.48 14.89
CA GLN A 641 -2.86 -16.20 14.39
C GLN A 641 -4.32 -16.32 13.96
N ALA A 642 -4.70 -17.41 13.29
CA ALA A 642 -6.10 -17.68 12.93
C ALA A 642 -6.99 -17.76 14.16
N LEU A 643 -6.60 -18.54 15.18
CA LEU A 643 -7.34 -18.64 16.44
C LEU A 643 -7.46 -17.29 17.13
N LYS A 644 -6.39 -16.48 17.12
CA LYS A 644 -6.41 -15.13 17.69
C LYS A 644 -7.42 -14.23 16.97
N ALA A 645 -7.49 -14.32 15.64
CA ALA A 645 -8.47 -13.58 14.85
C ALA A 645 -9.91 -14.01 15.20
N VAL A 646 -10.14 -15.31 15.40
CA VAL A 646 -11.45 -15.82 15.90
C VAL A 646 -11.76 -15.23 17.27
N SER A 647 -10.81 -15.23 18.21
CA SER A 647 -11.00 -14.67 19.55
C SER A 647 -11.37 -13.20 19.53
N HIS A 648 -10.73 -12.42 18.66
CA HIS A 648 -10.97 -10.99 18.52
C HIS A 648 -12.34 -10.67 17.90
N ASN A 649 -12.71 -11.39 16.83
CA ASN A 649 -13.90 -11.08 16.03
C ASN A 649 -15.17 -11.84 16.45
N TYR A 650 -15.03 -12.93 17.22
CA TYR A 650 -16.12 -13.83 17.61
C TYR A 650 -15.98 -14.31 19.08
N PRO A 651 -15.94 -13.39 20.06
CA PRO A 651 -15.62 -13.69 21.46
C PRO A 651 -16.60 -14.67 22.12
N ASN A 652 -17.85 -14.72 21.67
CA ASN A 652 -18.89 -15.62 22.21
C ASN A 652 -18.53 -17.11 22.03
N THR A 653 -17.65 -17.42 21.08
CA THR A 653 -17.21 -18.80 20.83
C THR A 653 -16.10 -19.25 21.79
N MET A 654 -15.44 -18.32 22.51
CA MET A 654 -14.22 -18.62 23.29
C MET A 654 -14.44 -19.59 24.44
N PHE A 655 -15.58 -19.50 25.13
CA PHE A 655 -15.86 -20.40 26.25
C PHE A 655 -15.87 -21.86 25.84
N ALA A 656 -16.27 -22.17 24.60
CA ALA A 656 -16.37 -23.54 24.11
C ALA A 656 -15.01 -24.21 23.86
N PHE A 657 -13.92 -23.45 23.70
CA PHE A 657 -12.61 -24.02 23.39
C PHE A 657 -11.43 -23.42 24.19
N TRP A 658 -11.72 -22.66 25.25
CA TRP A 658 -10.72 -22.12 26.17
C TRP A 658 -9.78 -23.21 26.72
N GLU A 659 -10.32 -24.34 27.20
CA GLU A 659 -9.53 -25.42 27.81
C GLU A 659 -8.47 -25.95 26.83
N ARG A 660 -8.83 -26.10 25.56
CA ARG A 660 -7.92 -26.56 24.52
C ARG A 660 -6.84 -25.51 24.25
N VAL A 661 -7.22 -24.24 24.11
CA VAL A 661 -6.25 -23.13 23.92
C VAL A 661 -5.29 -23.03 25.10
N SER A 662 -5.80 -23.09 26.34
CA SER A 662 -4.98 -23.10 27.56
C SER A 662 -3.97 -24.26 27.52
N THR A 663 -4.42 -25.47 27.18
CA THR A 663 -3.54 -26.64 27.07
C THR A 663 -2.44 -26.47 26.00
N ILE A 664 -2.81 -25.96 24.82
CA ILE A 664 -1.87 -25.70 23.72
C ILE A 664 -0.82 -24.67 24.12
N VAL A 665 -1.25 -23.53 24.69
CA VAL A 665 -0.34 -22.47 25.13
C VAL A 665 0.59 -22.99 26.21
N TYR A 666 0.08 -23.76 27.18
CA TYR A 666 0.91 -24.38 28.23
C TYR A 666 1.96 -25.32 27.62
N GLY A 667 1.56 -26.18 26.70
CA GLY A 667 2.44 -27.13 26.02
C GLY A 667 3.57 -26.44 25.24
N ILE A 668 3.25 -25.35 24.53
CA ILE A 668 4.25 -24.52 23.83
C ILE A 668 5.26 -23.92 24.83
N LEU A 669 4.78 -23.41 25.95
CA LEU A 669 5.63 -22.78 26.98
C LEU A 669 6.54 -23.80 27.68
N MET A 670 6.04 -25.00 27.97
CA MET A 670 6.82 -26.07 28.63
C MET A 670 7.93 -26.65 27.76
N VAL A 671 7.76 -26.65 26.43
CA VAL A 671 8.83 -27.06 25.51
C VAL A 671 9.93 -26.00 25.39
N ALA A 672 9.62 -24.75 25.71
CA ALA A 672 10.54 -23.62 25.61
C ALA A 672 11.38 -23.37 26.87
N THR A 673 11.04 -23.98 28.02
CA THR A 673 11.79 -23.79 29.27
C THR A 673 13.07 -24.65 29.31
N PRO A 674 14.22 -24.08 29.70
CA PRO A 674 15.52 -24.76 29.63
C PRO A 674 15.74 -25.89 30.66
N GLU A 675 14.76 -26.17 31.54
CA GLU A 675 14.89 -27.14 32.64
C GLU A 675 14.62 -28.60 32.22
N PHE A 676 14.04 -28.84 31.04
CA PHE A 676 13.85 -30.19 30.50
C PHE A 676 14.88 -30.50 29.40
N PRO A 677 15.66 -31.59 29.49
CA PRO A 677 16.57 -32.00 28.43
C PRO A 677 15.76 -32.58 27.27
N SER A 678 15.17 -31.71 26.46
CA SER A 678 14.48 -32.08 25.23
C SER A 678 15.35 -31.74 24.02
N ARG A 679 15.34 -32.63 23.02
CA ARG A 679 16.10 -32.48 21.78
C ARG A 679 15.86 -31.08 21.20
N PRO A 680 16.91 -30.33 20.82
CA PRO A 680 16.74 -29.06 20.11
C PRO A 680 15.85 -29.29 18.89
N TRP A 681 14.97 -28.34 18.58
CA TRP A 681 14.10 -28.37 17.41
C TRP A 681 14.98 -28.62 16.16
N LYS A 682 15.08 -29.87 15.72
CA LYS A 682 15.95 -30.26 14.59
C LYS A 682 15.28 -29.85 13.30
N GLY A 683 15.51 -28.60 12.89
CA GLY A 683 15.39 -28.23 11.48
C GLY A 683 16.42 -29.01 10.68
N HIS A 684 16.00 -29.69 9.61
CA HIS A 684 16.95 -30.00 8.54
C HIS A 684 17.36 -28.65 7.94
N THR A 685 18.67 -28.42 7.83
CA THR A 685 19.35 -27.22 7.31
C THR A 685 19.45 -26.00 8.25
N GLY A 686 20.62 -25.88 8.91
CA GLY A 686 21.49 -24.70 8.87
C GLY A 686 21.07 -23.31 9.39
N ASP A 687 19.80 -23.04 9.69
CA ASP A 687 19.34 -21.70 10.10
C ASP A 687 19.17 -21.55 11.63
N PRO A 688 19.28 -20.33 12.20
CA PRO A 688 19.26 -20.10 13.64
C PRO A 688 17.88 -20.38 14.24
N VAL A 689 17.69 -21.63 14.66
CA VAL A 689 16.47 -22.23 15.23
C VAL A 689 15.86 -21.44 16.41
N GLY A 690 16.65 -20.63 17.13
CA GLY A 690 16.16 -19.82 18.27
C GLY A 690 15.09 -18.79 17.89
N PHE A 691 15.17 -18.18 16.70
CA PHE A 691 14.29 -17.07 16.31
C PHE A 691 12.86 -17.53 15.95
N ILE A 692 12.70 -18.76 15.48
CA ILE A 692 11.41 -19.30 15.03
C ILE A 692 10.57 -19.75 16.24
N GLY A 693 11.20 -20.33 17.28
CA GLY A 693 10.51 -20.67 18.52
C GLY A 693 9.96 -19.45 19.25
N GLU A 694 10.72 -18.36 19.30
CA GLU A 694 10.26 -17.11 19.92
C GLU A 694 9.02 -16.51 19.25
N LYS A 695 8.90 -16.62 17.92
CA LYS A 695 7.72 -16.16 17.18
C LYS A 695 6.47 -16.96 17.53
N VAL A 696 6.60 -18.29 17.61
CA VAL A 696 5.49 -19.18 17.99
C VAL A 696 5.05 -18.92 19.43
N ILE A 697 5.99 -18.81 20.37
CA ILE A 697 5.69 -18.49 21.78
C ILE A 697 4.99 -17.13 21.88
N THR A 698 5.52 -16.11 21.20
CA THR A 698 4.91 -14.77 21.21
C THR A 698 3.49 -14.80 20.61
N ALA A 699 3.26 -15.59 19.56
CA ALA A 699 1.93 -15.79 18.99
C ALA A 699 0.97 -16.48 19.97
N ALA A 700 1.44 -17.50 20.70
CA ALA A 700 0.66 -18.21 21.71
C ALA A 700 0.28 -17.29 22.88
N VAL A 701 1.20 -16.45 23.36
CA VAL A 701 0.93 -15.47 24.41
C VAL A 701 -0.07 -14.41 23.94
N LYS A 702 0.02 -13.97 22.67
CA LYS A 702 -0.95 -13.04 22.08
C LYS A 702 -2.34 -13.65 21.90
N LEU A 703 -2.42 -14.95 21.59
CA LEU A 703 -3.68 -15.70 21.59
C LEU A 703 -4.28 -15.75 23.00
N LEU A 704 -3.46 -16.05 24.02
CA LEU A 704 -3.87 -16.05 25.41
C LEU A 704 -4.44 -14.68 25.85
N ASP A 705 -3.74 -13.58 25.55
CA ASP A 705 -4.20 -12.20 25.81
C ASP A 705 -5.57 -11.94 25.17
N GLU A 706 -5.72 -12.26 23.88
CA GLU A 706 -6.96 -12.01 23.14
C GLU A 706 -8.14 -12.84 23.67
N CYS A 707 -7.91 -14.12 23.99
CA CYS A 707 -8.91 -14.97 24.63
C CYS A 707 -9.35 -14.41 25.98
N LEU A 708 -8.40 -14.00 26.84
CA LEU A 708 -8.71 -13.44 28.15
C LEU A 708 -9.55 -12.15 28.02
N ARG A 709 -9.21 -11.27 27.08
CA ARG A 709 -9.99 -10.06 26.78
C ARG A 709 -11.40 -10.38 26.32
N ALA A 710 -11.54 -11.31 25.38
CA ALA A 710 -12.82 -11.76 24.85
C ALA A 710 -13.72 -12.33 25.96
N LEU A 711 -13.19 -13.21 26.80
CA LEU A 711 -13.90 -13.84 27.91
C LEU A 711 -14.26 -12.86 29.04
N SER A 712 -13.52 -11.76 29.17
CA SER A 712 -13.76 -10.72 30.18
C SER A 712 -14.73 -9.64 29.71
N GLY A 713 -15.19 -9.69 28.45
CA GLY A 713 -16.01 -8.64 27.85
C GLY A 713 -15.26 -7.31 27.65
N PHE A 714 -13.94 -7.36 27.44
CA PHE A 714 -13.11 -6.16 27.28
C PHE A 714 -13.49 -5.39 25.99
N LYS A 715 -13.99 -4.16 26.14
CA LYS A 715 -14.43 -3.30 25.01
C LYS A 715 -13.35 -2.32 24.51
N GLY A 716 -12.13 -2.41 25.06
CA GLY A 716 -11.06 -1.43 24.83
C GLY A 716 -10.88 -0.49 26.02
N THR A 717 -9.77 0.25 26.00
CA THR A 717 -9.59 1.41 26.89
C THR A 717 -10.44 2.54 26.32
N GLU A 718 -11.71 2.57 26.70
CA GLU A 718 -12.55 3.75 26.45
C GLU A 718 -11.85 4.94 27.12
N ASP A 719 -11.67 6.05 26.39
CA ASP A 719 -11.37 7.33 27.03
C ASP A 719 -12.59 7.60 27.93
N LEU A 720 -12.39 7.42 29.24
CA LEU A 720 -13.39 7.60 30.26
C LEU A 720 -13.88 9.05 30.22
N SER A 721 -15.20 9.20 30.14
CA SER A 721 -15.97 10.39 30.53
C SER A 721 -15.44 11.76 30.08
N ASP A 722 -15.77 12.18 28.85
CA ASP A 722 -15.97 13.62 28.57
C ASP A 722 -17.36 13.99 29.12
N ASP A 723 -17.44 14.16 30.45
CA ASP A 723 -18.67 14.50 31.14
C ASP A 723 -18.95 16.02 31.05
N LYS A 724 -20.22 16.34 30.79
CA LYS A 724 -20.82 17.66 30.48
C LYS A 724 -20.71 18.14 29.03
N LEU A 725 -21.28 17.37 28.10
CA LEU A 725 -21.79 17.94 26.85
C LEU A 725 -22.94 18.91 27.14
N THR A 726 -22.94 20.06 26.48
CA THR A 726 -24.04 21.04 26.57
C THR A 726 -25.31 20.47 25.92
N PRO A 727 -26.53 20.87 26.33
CA PRO A 727 -27.78 20.30 25.81
C PRO A 727 -27.90 20.37 24.27
N PHE A 728 -27.25 21.33 23.63
CA PHE A 728 -27.26 21.47 22.17
C PHE A 728 -26.30 20.52 21.44
N THR A 729 -25.29 19.95 22.11
CA THR A 729 -24.26 19.10 21.47
C THR A 729 -24.45 17.60 21.67
N SER A 730 -25.34 17.18 22.59
CA SER A 730 -25.70 15.78 22.86
C SER A 730 -26.17 15.03 21.61
N ASP A 731 -26.93 15.70 20.74
CA ASP A 731 -27.60 15.05 19.60
C ASP A 731 -26.67 14.75 18.42
N CYS A 732 -25.46 15.34 18.38
CA CYS A 732 -24.60 15.31 17.19
C CYS A 732 -23.33 14.46 17.34
N ILE A 733 -22.98 14.07 18.56
CA ILE A 733 -21.78 13.29 18.85
C ILE A 733 -22.19 11.86 19.27
N ARG A 734 -22.63 11.05 18.29
CA ARG A 734 -22.41 9.60 18.42
C ARG A 734 -20.89 9.40 18.38
N MET A 735 -20.29 9.20 19.55
CA MET A 735 -18.86 8.97 19.71
C MET A 735 -18.40 7.98 18.64
N LYS A 736 -17.38 8.36 17.86
CA LYS A 736 -16.60 7.33 17.17
C LYS A 736 -15.93 6.54 18.29
N LYS A 737 -16.53 5.40 18.64
CA LYS A 737 -15.85 4.26 19.26
C LYS A 737 -14.66 3.91 18.36
N VAL A 738 -13.53 4.57 18.57
CA VAL A 738 -12.23 4.04 18.18
C VAL A 738 -11.83 3.12 19.31
N SER A 739 -12.58 2.04 19.43
CA SER A 739 -12.26 0.96 20.32
C SER A 739 -11.12 0.18 19.67
N SER A 740 -10.08 -0.11 20.45
CA SER A 740 -9.04 -1.08 20.07
C SER A 740 -9.55 -2.53 20.03
N ALA A 741 -10.87 -2.72 20.19
CA ALA A 741 -11.63 -3.95 20.05
C ALA A 741 -12.95 -3.64 19.29
N PRO A 742 -13.57 -4.57 18.55
CA PRO A 742 -14.83 -4.33 17.88
C PRO A 742 -15.92 -4.02 18.92
N SER A 743 -16.55 -2.86 18.84
CA SER A 743 -17.70 -2.56 19.68
C SER A 743 -18.92 -3.31 19.15
N TYR A 744 -19.40 -4.30 19.89
CA TYR A 744 -20.73 -4.87 19.69
C TYR A 744 -21.80 -3.85 20.13
N GLU A 745 -22.18 -2.97 19.21
CA GLU A 745 -23.50 -2.34 19.19
C GLU A 745 -24.29 -3.03 18.09
N LEU A 746 -24.88 -4.18 18.41
CA LEU A 746 -26.05 -4.65 17.67
C LEU A 746 -27.24 -4.27 18.54
N ASP A 747 -28.18 -3.52 17.96
CA ASP A 747 -29.40 -3.06 18.62
C ASP A 747 -30.02 -4.19 19.46
N SER A 748 -29.92 -4.05 20.78
CA SER A 748 -30.56 -4.93 21.75
C SER A 748 -32.06 -4.63 21.79
N LYS A 749 -32.74 -4.79 20.64
CA LYS A 749 -34.20 -4.73 20.56
C LYS A 749 -34.86 -6.05 20.17
N GLU A 750 -34.12 -7.07 19.73
CA GLU A 750 -34.73 -8.38 19.44
C GLU A 750 -33.78 -9.55 19.79
N PHE A 751 -33.68 -9.89 21.07
CA PHE A 751 -33.38 -11.27 21.47
C PHE A 751 -34.28 -11.66 22.63
N ASN A 752 -35.05 -12.73 22.43
CA ASN A 752 -36.04 -13.26 23.34
C ASN A 752 -35.48 -13.48 24.76
N ASN A 753 -36.26 -13.06 25.75
CA ASN A 753 -35.98 -13.03 27.19
C ASN A 753 -35.74 -14.38 27.91
N ASN A 754 -35.28 -15.44 27.23
CA ASN A 754 -35.24 -16.79 27.82
C ASN A 754 -33.88 -17.53 27.68
N GLU A 755 -32.75 -16.84 27.87
CA GLU A 755 -31.49 -17.51 28.24
C GLU A 755 -31.07 -17.15 29.67
N PRO A 756 -30.62 -18.12 30.49
CA PRO A 756 -30.29 -17.90 31.88
C PRO A 756 -29.07 -16.97 31.99
N LYS A 757 -29.18 -15.95 32.87
CA LYS A 757 -28.15 -15.00 33.28
C LYS A 757 -26.95 -15.68 33.99
N ALA A 758 -26.25 -16.58 33.33
CA ALA A 758 -24.89 -16.96 33.73
C ALA A 758 -23.95 -15.85 33.20
N CYS A 759 -23.68 -14.87 34.06
CA CYS A 759 -22.69 -13.83 33.80
C CYS A 759 -21.31 -14.48 33.60
N HIS A 760 -20.97 -14.76 32.35
CA HIS A 760 -19.68 -15.29 31.92
C HIS A 760 -18.58 -14.26 32.20
N SER A 761 -17.99 -14.31 33.39
CA SER A 761 -17.17 -13.23 33.95
C SER A 761 -15.67 -13.35 33.66
N GLY A 762 -15.20 -14.39 32.97
CA GLY A 762 -13.78 -14.60 32.64
C GLY A 762 -12.84 -14.85 33.84
N ILE A 763 -13.37 -14.88 35.07
CA ILE A 763 -12.59 -14.92 36.32
C ILE A 763 -11.78 -16.21 36.47
N GLU A 764 -12.40 -17.36 36.16
CA GLU A 764 -11.77 -18.67 36.23
C GLU A 764 -10.59 -18.77 35.24
N GLN A 765 -10.78 -18.24 34.04
CA GLN A 765 -9.78 -18.25 32.97
C GLN A 765 -8.59 -17.33 33.30
N TRP A 766 -8.86 -16.16 33.89
CA TRP A 766 -7.79 -15.30 34.43
C TRP A 766 -7.06 -15.95 35.60
N SER A 767 -7.79 -16.62 36.50
CA SER A 767 -7.19 -17.37 37.61
C SER A 767 -6.25 -18.46 37.12
N GLU A 768 -6.71 -19.27 36.16
CA GLU A 768 -5.90 -20.30 35.53
C GLU A 768 -4.65 -19.71 34.84
N ALA A 769 -4.80 -18.59 34.12
CA ALA A 769 -3.70 -17.95 33.43
C ALA A 769 -2.63 -17.39 34.37
N ILE A 770 -3.05 -16.82 35.50
CA ILE A 770 -2.13 -16.30 36.54
C ILE A 770 -1.37 -17.44 37.22
N GLU A 771 -1.99 -18.61 37.40
CA GLU A 771 -1.37 -19.75 38.07
C GLU A 771 -0.48 -20.58 37.14
N LYS A 772 -0.97 -20.93 35.94
CA LYS A 772 -0.30 -21.87 35.03
C LYS A 772 0.63 -21.19 34.03
N HIS A 773 0.24 -20.04 33.47
CA HIS A 773 0.87 -19.47 32.27
C HIS A 773 1.81 -18.30 32.59
N LEU A 774 1.29 -17.26 33.22
CA LEU A 774 2.01 -15.99 33.42
C LEU A 774 3.35 -16.10 34.17
N PRO A 775 3.53 -16.97 35.19
CA PRO A 775 4.81 -17.14 35.87
C PRO A 775 5.94 -17.62 34.94
N LEU A 776 5.62 -18.46 33.95
CA LEU A 776 6.58 -18.96 32.96
C LEU A 776 6.98 -17.85 31.97
N ILE A 777 6.01 -17.01 31.58
CA ILE A 777 6.20 -16.02 30.50
C ILE A 777 6.88 -14.74 31.01
N LEU A 778 6.55 -14.29 32.23
CA LEU A 778 7.10 -13.04 32.81
C LEU A 778 8.61 -13.10 33.08
N ARG A 779 9.16 -14.29 33.30
CA ARG A 779 10.59 -14.53 33.54
C ARG A 779 11.34 -15.06 32.32
N HIS A 780 10.70 -15.06 31.15
CA HIS A 780 11.27 -15.60 29.94
C HIS A 780 12.47 -14.79 29.45
N THR A 781 13.46 -15.43 28.81
CA THR A 781 14.70 -14.79 28.32
C THR A 781 14.43 -13.77 27.21
N SER A 782 13.53 -14.08 26.28
CA SER A 782 13.11 -13.17 25.19
C SER A 782 12.24 -12.02 25.71
N ALA A 783 12.67 -10.78 25.42
CA ALA A 783 11.94 -9.57 25.79
C ALA A 783 10.62 -9.40 25.02
N MET A 784 10.49 -9.97 23.81
CA MET A 784 9.22 -9.96 23.07
C MET A 784 8.13 -10.75 23.83
N VAL A 785 8.52 -11.88 24.41
CA VAL A 785 7.65 -12.77 25.19
C VAL A 785 7.25 -12.09 26.50
N ARG A 786 8.22 -11.51 27.25
CA ARG A 786 7.92 -10.72 28.46
C ARG A 786 7.04 -9.50 28.18
N GLY A 787 7.30 -8.78 27.09
CA GLY A 787 6.48 -7.63 26.69
C GLY A 787 5.03 -8.03 26.37
N ALA A 788 4.84 -9.18 25.72
CA ALA A 788 3.52 -9.73 25.42
C ALA A 788 2.76 -10.14 26.70
N SER A 789 3.41 -10.79 27.68
CA SER A 789 2.74 -11.16 28.95
C SER A 789 2.34 -9.95 29.78
N VAL A 790 3.20 -8.94 29.86
CA VAL A 790 2.87 -7.69 30.55
C VAL A 790 1.68 -6.99 29.87
N THR A 791 1.57 -7.11 28.55
CA THR A 791 0.42 -6.57 27.79
C THR A 791 -0.89 -7.29 28.14
N CYS A 792 -0.86 -8.56 28.55
CA CYS A 792 -2.06 -9.26 29.02
C CYS A 792 -2.73 -8.46 30.15
N PHE A 793 -1.97 -7.98 31.13
CA PHE A 793 -2.53 -7.20 32.24
C PHE A 793 -3.22 -5.91 31.83
N ALA A 794 -2.90 -5.34 30.66
CA ALA A 794 -3.62 -4.18 30.12
C ALA A 794 -5.03 -4.52 29.59
N GLY A 795 -5.33 -5.81 29.37
CA GLY A 795 -6.62 -6.32 28.92
C GLY A 795 -7.55 -6.79 30.04
N ILE A 796 -7.12 -6.73 31.31
CA ILE A 796 -7.97 -7.09 32.44
C ILE A 796 -9.06 -6.02 32.66
N THR A 797 -10.27 -6.44 33.00
CA THR A 797 -11.35 -5.50 33.33
C THR A 797 -11.39 -5.23 34.83
N SER A 798 -11.93 -4.07 35.22
CA SER A 798 -12.11 -3.69 36.63
C SER A 798 -12.86 -4.78 37.41
N HIS A 799 -13.95 -5.29 36.85
CA HIS A 799 -14.76 -6.36 37.46
C HIS A 799 -13.94 -7.63 37.72
N VAL A 800 -13.17 -8.09 36.73
CA VAL A 800 -12.32 -9.28 36.89
C VAL A 800 -11.24 -9.05 37.95
N PHE A 801 -10.51 -7.94 37.86
CA PHE A 801 -9.40 -7.63 38.75
C PHE A 801 -9.82 -7.68 40.23
N PHE A 802 -10.95 -7.07 40.59
CA PHE A 802 -11.43 -7.08 41.98
C PHE A 802 -12.12 -8.37 42.41
N SER A 803 -12.54 -9.22 41.47
CA SER A 803 -13.09 -10.54 41.77
C SER A 803 -12.01 -11.60 42.02
N LEU A 804 -10.75 -11.34 41.63
CA LEU A 804 -9.62 -12.21 41.94
C LEU A 804 -9.26 -12.14 43.43
N VAL A 805 -8.75 -13.25 43.98
CA VAL A 805 -8.21 -13.28 45.35
C VAL A 805 -7.03 -12.31 45.51
N LYS A 806 -6.82 -11.82 46.75
CA LYS A 806 -5.87 -10.75 47.04
C LYS A 806 -4.44 -11.10 46.62
N GLU A 807 -4.03 -12.36 46.77
CA GLU A 807 -2.72 -12.86 46.35
C GLU A 807 -2.49 -12.70 44.84
N LYS A 808 -3.54 -12.93 44.03
CA LYS A 808 -3.48 -12.77 42.57
C LYS A 808 -3.45 -11.30 42.16
N GLN A 809 -4.21 -10.44 42.84
CA GLN A 809 -4.13 -8.99 42.63
C GLN A 809 -2.72 -8.46 42.93
N ASP A 810 -2.14 -8.87 44.05
CA ASP A 810 -0.80 -8.45 44.47
C ASP A 810 0.29 -9.01 43.53
N PHE A 811 0.10 -10.22 42.98
CA PHE A 811 0.96 -10.76 41.92
C PHE A 811 0.94 -9.88 40.65
N ILE A 812 -0.23 -9.45 40.19
CA ILE A 812 -0.37 -8.57 39.02
C ILE A 812 0.36 -7.24 39.28
N LEU A 813 0.04 -6.59 40.40
CA LEU A 813 0.59 -5.28 40.75
C LEU A 813 2.12 -5.33 40.90
N SER A 814 2.64 -6.31 41.63
CA SER A 814 4.08 -6.48 41.82
C SER A 814 4.79 -6.82 40.52
N SER A 815 4.20 -7.62 39.64
CA SER A 815 4.75 -7.94 38.31
C SER A 815 4.84 -6.70 37.43
N LEU A 816 3.81 -5.86 37.41
CA LEU A 816 3.83 -4.60 36.64
C LEU A 816 4.87 -3.60 37.14
N ILE A 817 4.94 -3.41 38.46
CA ILE A 817 5.93 -2.51 39.06
C ILE A 817 7.35 -3.02 38.77
N ASN A 818 7.60 -4.31 38.96
CA ASN A 818 8.90 -4.91 38.64
C ASN A 818 9.25 -4.77 37.16
N ALA A 819 8.33 -5.07 36.24
CA ALA A 819 8.56 -4.94 34.80
C ALA A 819 8.84 -3.48 34.39
N SER A 820 8.17 -2.50 35.01
CA SER A 820 8.38 -1.08 34.71
C SER A 820 9.69 -0.51 35.26
N ILE A 821 10.17 -0.99 36.40
CA ILE A 821 11.35 -0.41 37.08
C ILE A 821 12.63 -1.23 36.81
N ARG A 822 12.53 -2.56 36.77
CA ARG A 822 13.68 -3.47 36.81
C ARG A 822 13.98 -4.17 35.47
N ASP A 823 13.06 -4.18 34.49
CA ASP A 823 13.36 -4.81 33.20
C ASP A 823 14.37 -3.98 32.41
N GLU A 824 15.41 -4.63 31.91
CA GLU A 824 16.48 -4.00 31.15
C GLU A 824 16.00 -3.50 29.78
N VAL A 825 14.97 -4.13 29.21
CA VAL A 825 14.52 -3.85 27.84
C VAL A 825 13.39 -2.80 27.80
N PRO A 826 13.58 -1.68 27.10
CA PRO A 826 12.62 -0.57 27.07
C PRO A 826 11.21 -0.94 26.57
N SER A 827 11.10 -1.86 25.61
CA SER A 827 9.79 -2.28 25.08
C SER A 827 8.92 -2.97 26.14
N VAL A 828 9.53 -3.70 27.08
CA VAL A 828 8.83 -4.33 28.21
C VAL A 828 8.40 -3.26 29.21
N ARG A 829 9.28 -2.32 29.55
CA ARG A 829 8.93 -1.17 30.41
C ARG A 829 7.77 -0.34 29.83
N SER A 830 7.77 -0.13 28.52
CA SER A 830 6.66 0.55 27.82
C SER A 830 5.34 -0.22 27.92
N ALA A 831 5.36 -1.55 27.76
CA ALA A 831 4.17 -2.39 27.96
C ALA A 831 3.67 -2.31 29.41
N ALA A 832 4.58 -2.30 30.39
CA ALA A 832 4.26 -2.17 31.80
C ALA A 832 3.61 -0.82 32.12
N CYS A 833 4.15 0.29 31.59
CA CYS A 833 3.55 1.61 31.75
C CYS A 833 2.13 1.66 31.17
N ARG A 834 1.90 1.04 30.01
CA ARG A 834 0.55 0.94 29.43
C ARG A 834 -0.40 0.18 30.34
N ALA A 835 -0.01 -0.98 30.88
CA ALA A 835 -0.85 -1.75 31.78
C ALA A 835 -1.12 -1.01 33.11
N ILE A 836 -0.11 -0.33 33.68
CA ILE A 836 -0.28 0.55 34.84
C ILE A 836 -1.31 1.64 34.55
N GLY A 837 -1.24 2.30 33.39
CA GLY A 837 -2.20 3.33 33.01
C GLY A 837 -3.64 2.84 32.89
N VAL A 838 -3.85 1.56 32.52
CA VAL A 838 -5.20 0.94 32.50
C VAL A 838 -5.68 0.66 33.92
N ILE A 839 -4.88 -0.04 34.72
CA ILE A 839 -5.27 -0.46 36.07
C ILE A 839 -5.43 0.74 37.01
N ALA A 840 -4.69 1.83 36.79
CA ALA A 840 -4.84 3.08 37.53
C ALA A 840 -6.26 3.68 37.42
N CYS A 841 -6.97 3.40 36.32
CA CYS A 841 -8.34 3.87 36.07
C CYS A 841 -9.41 3.08 36.84
N PHE A 842 -9.04 2.02 37.55
CA PHE A 842 -10.01 1.24 38.31
C PHE A 842 -10.39 1.99 39.61
N PRO A 843 -11.69 2.22 39.89
CA PRO A 843 -12.13 3.09 41.00
C PRO A 843 -11.56 2.71 42.37
N GLN A 844 -11.42 1.42 42.67
CA GLN A 844 -10.89 0.97 43.96
C GLN A 844 -9.36 0.99 44.00
N VAL A 845 -8.66 1.07 42.86
CA VAL A 845 -7.21 1.28 42.79
C VAL A 845 -6.87 2.75 43.01
N SER A 846 -7.64 3.68 42.44
CA SER A 846 -7.42 5.13 42.61
C SER A 846 -7.59 5.56 44.08
N GLN A 847 -8.47 4.89 44.82
CA GLN A 847 -8.71 5.09 46.26
C GLN A 847 -7.56 4.58 47.15
N SER A 848 -6.74 3.62 46.67
CA SER A 848 -5.63 3.07 47.44
C SER A 848 -4.36 3.92 47.32
N ALA A 849 -4.06 4.72 48.35
CA ALA A 849 -2.87 5.58 48.38
C ALA A 849 -1.56 4.78 48.16
N GLU A 850 -1.45 3.59 48.75
CA GLU A 850 -0.24 2.75 48.64
C GLU A 850 0.02 2.29 47.19
N ILE A 851 -1.02 1.81 46.49
CA ILE A 851 -0.91 1.33 45.11
C ILE A 851 -0.67 2.51 44.18
N ARG A 852 -1.39 3.61 44.38
CA ARG A 852 -1.24 4.86 43.64
C ARG A 852 0.20 5.38 43.70
N ASP A 853 0.79 5.49 44.89
CA ASP A 853 2.17 5.97 45.04
C ASP A 853 3.20 5.06 44.39
N LYS A 854 2.98 3.73 44.42
CA LYS A 854 3.82 2.76 43.70
C LYS A 854 3.74 2.98 42.19
N PHE A 855 2.55 3.22 41.64
CA PHE A 855 2.34 3.51 40.22
C PHE A 855 2.95 4.85 39.81
N ILE A 856 2.77 5.91 40.61
CA ILE A 856 3.36 7.22 40.36
C ILE A 856 4.89 7.11 40.26
N ARG A 857 5.54 6.44 41.21
CA ARG A 857 7.00 6.22 41.18
C ARG A 857 7.45 5.44 39.94
N ALA A 858 6.76 4.35 39.61
CA ALA A 858 7.06 3.54 38.43
C ALA A 858 6.96 4.35 37.12
N VAL A 859 5.91 5.14 36.98
CA VAL A 859 5.68 5.99 35.80
C VAL A 859 6.69 7.14 35.76
N GLU A 860 6.94 7.84 36.86
CA GLU A 860 7.87 8.98 36.93
C GLU A 860 9.27 8.58 36.43
N ILE A 861 9.79 7.43 36.85
CA ILE A 861 11.09 6.90 36.38
C ILE A 861 11.08 6.76 34.85
N ASN A 862 10.03 6.16 34.28
CA ASN A 862 9.94 5.89 32.84
C ASN A 862 9.68 7.14 31.99
N THR A 863 9.16 8.22 32.57
CA THR A 863 9.03 9.51 31.86
C THR A 863 10.38 10.20 31.60
N ARG A 864 11.48 9.69 32.17
CA ARG A 864 12.85 10.15 31.92
C ARG A 864 13.65 9.18 31.02
N ASP A 865 13.02 8.12 30.50
CA ASP A 865 13.67 7.12 29.66
C ASP A 865 14.23 7.75 28.37
N PRO A 866 15.42 7.34 27.89
CA PRO A 866 16.00 7.88 26.66
C PRO A 866 15.12 7.63 25.42
N LEU A 867 14.35 6.54 25.38
CA LEU A 867 13.49 6.21 24.24
C LEU A 867 12.13 6.90 24.32
N VAL A 868 11.80 7.62 23.23
CA VAL A 868 10.52 8.32 23.06
C VAL A 868 9.33 7.37 23.19
N SER A 869 9.44 6.13 22.72
CA SER A 869 8.36 5.13 22.80
C SER A 869 7.94 4.81 24.24
N VAL A 870 8.90 4.72 25.16
CA VAL A 870 8.63 4.50 26.60
C VAL A 870 8.02 5.76 27.22
N ARG A 871 8.58 6.94 26.91
CA ARG A 871 8.04 8.20 27.43
C ARG A 871 6.60 8.46 26.96
N ILE A 872 6.22 8.02 25.76
CA ILE A 872 4.83 8.11 25.27
C ILE A 872 3.88 7.29 26.16
N THR A 873 4.20 6.04 26.47
CA THR A 873 3.33 5.18 27.31
C THR A 873 3.36 5.60 28.78
N ALA A 874 4.51 6.03 29.30
CA ALA A 874 4.62 6.58 30.64
C ALA A 874 3.83 7.89 30.81
N SER A 875 3.94 8.83 29.88
CA SER A 875 3.15 10.08 29.92
C SER A 875 1.65 9.82 29.76
N TRP A 876 1.25 8.82 28.97
CA TRP A 876 -0.15 8.41 28.86
C TRP A 876 -0.67 7.85 30.20
N ALA A 877 0.11 6.98 30.85
CA ALA A 877 -0.22 6.43 32.16
C ALA A 877 -0.28 7.51 33.25
N LEU A 878 0.64 8.48 33.22
CA LEU A 878 0.65 9.64 34.12
C LEU A 878 -0.67 10.43 34.02
N ALA A 879 -1.12 10.68 32.79
CA ALA A 879 -2.34 11.42 32.55
C ALA A 879 -3.59 10.63 33.02
N ASN A 880 -3.64 9.31 32.82
CA ASN A 880 -4.70 8.46 33.38
C ASN A 880 -4.71 8.45 34.92
N ILE A 881 -3.54 8.42 35.56
CA ILE A 881 -3.45 8.53 37.02
C ILE A 881 -4.04 9.88 37.48
N CYS A 882 -3.70 10.98 36.82
CA CYS A 882 -4.25 12.30 37.15
C CYS A 882 -5.77 12.37 36.94
N ASP A 883 -6.27 11.74 35.89
CA ASP A 883 -7.71 11.59 35.59
C ASP A 883 -8.44 10.81 36.69
N SER A 884 -7.88 9.67 37.09
CA SER A 884 -8.48 8.80 38.11
C SER A 884 -8.52 9.46 39.48
N ILE A 885 -7.49 10.27 39.80
CA ILE A 885 -7.47 11.11 41.00
C ILE A 885 -8.59 12.15 40.92
N HIS A 886 -8.77 12.79 39.75
CA HIS A 886 -9.83 13.77 39.54
C HIS A 886 -11.22 13.16 39.74
N SER A 887 -11.56 12.05 39.08
CA SER A 887 -12.88 11.40 39.22
C SER A 887 -13.18 10.97 40.65
N SER A 888 -12.15 10.51 41.39
CA SER A 888 -12.31 10.09 42.79
C SER A 888 -12.64 11.26 43.74
N ILE A 889 -12.30 12.50 43.35
CA ILE A 889 -12.62 13.71 44.12
C ILE A 889 -14.07 14.16 43.85
N ASP A 890 -14.53 14.07 42.60
CA ASP A 890 -15.89 14.46 42.20
C ASP A 890 -16.96 13.48 42.75
N ASP A 891 -16.62 12.20 42.97
CA ASP A 891 -17.53 11.16 43.50
C ASP A 891 -17.76 11.22 45.03
N LEU A 892 -17.00 12.02 45.79
CA LEU A 892 -17.21 12.16 47.23
C LEU A 892 -18.37 13.15 47.50
N PRO A 893 -19.48 12.73 48.14
CA PRO A 893 -20.56 13.64 48.49
C PRO A 893 -20.03 14.76 49.39
N SER A 894 -20.42 16.00 49.05
CA SER A 894 -20.01 17.27 49.63
C SER A 894 -20.37 17.49 51.13
N GLN A 895 -20.29 16.46 51.98
CA GLN A 895 -20.66 16.52 53.40
C GLN A 895 -19.69 15.88 54.41
N GLN A 896 -18.49 15.41 54.03
CA GLN A 896 -17.51 14.99 55.05
C GLN A 896 -16.17 15.72 54.95
N SER A 897 -15.96 16.57 55.98
CA SER A 897 -14.69 17.10 56.49
C SER A 897 -13.76 17.86 55.54
N LYS A 898 -13.71 19.18 55.74
CA LYS A 898 -12.69 20.14 55.28
C LYS A 898 -11.24 19.85 55.74
N GLU A 899 -10.92 18.66 56.23
CA GLU A 899 -9.59 18.31 56.73
C GLU A 899 -9.26 16.83 56.47
N SER A 900 -9.14 16.45 55.21
CA SER A 900 -8.19 15.39 54.84
C SER A 900 -7.26 15.98 53.80
N ASN A 901 -6.05 16.35 54.22
CA ASN A 901 -4.94 16.69 53.33
C ASN A 901 -4.77 15.53 52.34
N VAL A 902 -5.38 15.62 51.16
CA VAL A 902 -5.05 14.77 50.01
C VAL A 902 -3.55 14.94 49.81
N ASP A 903 -2.81 13.83 49.88
CA ASP A 903 -1.34 13.77 50.00
C ASP A 903 -0.62 14.80 49.10
N SER A 904 -0.29 15.96 49.67
CA SER A 904 0.41 17.07 49.00
C SER A 904 1.73 16.68 48.30
N PRO A 905 2.53 15.69 48.75
CA PRO A 905 3.76 15.34 48.04
C PRO A 905 3.54 14.60 46.71
N SER A 906 2.49 13.79 46.58
CA SER A 906 2.25 13.02 45.35
C SER A 906 1.73 13.91 44.22
N ILE A 907 0.87 14.88 44.52
CA ILE A 907 0.39 15.90 43.56
C ILE A 907 1.54 16.80 43.10
N ALA A 908 2.45 17.18 44.01
CA ALA A 908 3.63 17.97 43.68
C ALA A 908 4.52 17.25 42.65
N SER A 909 4.81 15.97 42.86
CA SER A 909 5.62 15.17 41.94
C SER A 909 4.93 15.02 40.57
N LEU A 910 3.63 14.73 40.54
CA LEU A 910 2.85 14.61 39.31
C LEU A 910 2.87 15.92 38.50
N THR A 911 2.67 17.05 39.17
CA THR A 911 2.69 18.39 38.56
C THR A 911 4.05 18.71 37.95
N GLU A 912 5.14 18.51 38.70
CA GLU A 912 6.50 18.77 38.20
C GLU A 912 6.86 17.84 37.04
N CYS A 913 6.45 16.57 37.14
CA CYS A 913 6.66 15.59 36.07
C CYS A 913 5.94 16.00 34.78
N ALA A 914 4.66 16.38 34.87
CA ALA A 914 3.87 16.81 33.73
C ALA A 914 4.39 18.13 33.13
N LEU A 915 4.76 19.13 33.96
CA LEU A 915 5.38 20.39 33.52
C LEU A 915 6.71 20.19 32.77
N ARG A 916 7.50 19.18 33.13
CA ARG A 916 8.71 18.83 32.36
C ARG A 916 8.35 18.22 31.02
N LEU A 917 7.34 17.35 30.98
CA LEU A 917 6.94 16.62 29.77
C LEU A 917 6.26 17.50 28.70
N THR A 918 5.73 18.67 29.06
CA THR A 918 5.20 19.64 28.07
C THR A 918 6.29 20.20 27.15
N LYS A 919 7.57 20.07 27.54
CA LYS A 919 8.73 20.48 26.73
C LYS A 919 9.23 19.40 25.77
N ASP A 920 8.62 18.21 25.78
CA ASP A 920 8.99 17.08 24.91
C ASP A 920 8.25 17.14 23.56
N GLY A 921 8.40 16.10 22.72
CA GLY A 921 7.72 15.99 21.44
C GLY A 921 6.20 15.88 21.56
N ASP A 922 5.48 16.25 20.50
CA ASP A 922 4.02 16.49 20.54
C ASP A 922 3.17 15.30 21.04
N LYS A 923 3.60 14.05 20.81
CA LYS A 923 2.88 12.87 21.34
C LYS A 923 2.90 12.83 22.87
N ILE A 924 4.01 13.21 23.49
CA ILE A 924 4.21 13.23 24.94
C ILE A 924 3.61 14.51 25.51
N LYS A 925 3.87 15.65 24.86
CA LYS A 925 3.29 16.97 25.19
C LYS A 925 1.77 16.92 25.29
N SER A 926 1.11 16.26 24.34
CA SER A 926 -0.36 16.05 24.37
C SER A 926 -0.81 15.35 25.65
N ASN A 927 -0.16 14.25 26.05
CA ASN A 927 -0.50 13.56 27.30
C ASN A 927 -0.18 14.41 28.54
N ALA A 928 0.95 15.13 28.53
CA ALA A 928 1.36 15.99 29.63
C ALA A 928 0.35 17.13 29.88
N VAL A 929 -0.13 17.77 28.80
CA VAL A 929 -1.18 18.80 28.89
C VAL A 929 -2.47 18.23 29.46
N ARG A 930 -2.87 17.01 29.05
CA ARG A 930 -4.05 16.34 29.63
C ARG A 930 -3.88 16.10 31.13
N ALA A 931 -2.71 15.62 31.56
CA ALA A 931 -2.39 15.44 32.97
C ALA A 931 -2.49 16.76 33.76
N LEU A 932 -1.88 17.84 33.25
CA LEU A 932 -1.94 19.17 33.88
C LEU A 932 -3.37 19.72 33.92
N GLY A 933 -4.14 19.54 32.86
CA GLY A 933 -5.55 19.94 32.82
C GLY A 933 -6.36 19.28 33.92
N ASN A 934 -6.23 17.96 34.09
CA ASN A 934 -6.94 17.22 35.13
C ASN A 934 -6.51 17.66 36.55
N LEU A 935 -5.20 17.86 36.78
CA LEU A 935 -4.70 18.38 38.06
C LEU A 935 -5.21 19.81 38.34
N SER A 936 -5.22 20.67 37.32
CA SER A 936 -5.53 22.10 37.47
C SER A 936 -6.95 22.37 37.96
N ARG A 937 -7.86 21.39 37.88
CA ARG A 937 -9.25 21.54 38.32
C ARG A 937 -9.42 21.50 39.84
N PHE A 938 -8.57 20.77 40.56
CA PHE A 938 -8.74 20.51 41.99
C PHE A 938 -7.55 20.94 42.86
N VAL A 939 -6.40 21.30 42.26
CA VAL A 939 -5.28 21.89 43.01
C VAL A 939 -5.73 23.24 43.60
N ASN A 940 -5.45 23.46 44.88
CA ASN A 940 -5.83 24.70 45.56
C ASN A 940 -4.79 25.80 45.31
N TYR A 941 -5.23 26.95 44.80
CA TYR A 941 -4.37 28.10 44.49
C TYR A 941 -4.59 29.31 45.44
N THR A 942 -5.33 29.17 46.54
CA THR A 942 -5.63 30.30 47.44
C THR A 942 -4.39 30.79 48.21
N CYS A 943 -3.88 31.97 47.85
CA CYS A 943 -3.19 32.88 48.78
C CYS A 943 -3.15 34.32 48.24
N LEU A 944 -4.30 35.01 48.22
CA LEU A 944 -4.39 36.44 47.89
C LEU A 944 -5.50 37.11 48.71
N SER A 945 -5.27 37.32 50.01
CA SER A 945 -5.85 38.46 50.72
C SER A 945 -5.05 38.76 51.99
N GLY A 946 -4.17 39.76 51.92
CA GLY A 946 -3.42 40.25 53.07
C GLY A 946 -2.77 41.60 52.78
N SER A 947 -3.53 42.66 53.05
CA SER A 947 -3.13 44.07 53.21
C SER A 947 -2.47 44.80 52.02
N HIS A 948 -3.26 45.66 51.39
CA HIS A 948 -2.79 46.98 50.96
C HIS A 948 -2.17 47.72 52.16
N ASP A 949 -0.87 48.06 52.11
CA ASP A 949 -0.44 49.46 52.18
C ASP A 949 1.08 49.66 51.97
N LYS A 950 1.39 50.68 51.17
CA LYS A 950 2.66 51.36 50.86
C LYS A 950 3.58 50.82 49.74
N PRO A 951 4.05 51.72 48.84
CA PRO A 951 4.97 51.39 47.75
C PRO A 951 6.43 51.55 48.19
N MET A 952 7.32 50.62 47.81
CA MET A 952 8.74 50.95 47.69
C MET A 952 9.49 50.05 46.69
N ASP A 953 10.04 50.74 45.69
CA ASP A 953 11.24 50.48 44.89
C ASP A 953 11.42 49.17 44.14
N ARG A 954 11.06 49.30 42.85
CA ARG A 954 11.62 48.62 41.69
C ARG A 954 13.16 48.66 41.71
N MET A 955 13.81 47.50 41.76
CA MET A 955 15.17 47.36 41.21
C MET A 955 15.25 46.16 40.27
N ARG A 956 15.53 46.48 39.01
CA ARG A 956 15.86 45.59 37.89
C ARG A 956 17.06 44.70 38.22
N LEU A 957 17.03 43.45 37.75
CA LEU A 957 18.17 42.75 37.15
C LEU A 957 17.60 41.68 36.21
N SER A 958 17.38 42.00 34.93
CA SER A 958 18.33 41.85 33.83
C SER A 958 18.82 40.41 33.63
N ILE A 959 18.15 39.76 32.69
CA ILE A 959 18.54 38.54 31.98
C ILE A 959 19.95 38.74 31.41
N ASN A 960 20.88 37.86 31.77
CA ASN A 960 22.09 37.63 30.98
C ASN A 960 22.05 36.18 30.50
N THR A 961 21.62 36.04 29.26
CA THR A 961 21.91 34.91 28.37
C THR A 961 23.41 34.89 28.08
N ASN A 962 24.08 33.78 28.34
CA ASN A 962 25.28 33.40 27.60
C ASN A 962 25.27 31.89 27.37
N SER A 963 25.09 31.55 26.10
CA SER A 963 25.51 30.31 25.47
C SER A 963 27.03 30.13 25.60
N ASN A 964 27.49 28.92 25.87
CA ASN A 964 28.66 28.34 25.21
C ASN A 964 28.67 26.82 25.37
N GLU A 965 29.05 26.17 24.27
CA GLU A 965 29.19 24.74 24.09
C GLU A 965 30.50 24.18 24.69
N GLU A 966 30.53 22.84 24.70
CA GLU A 966 31.68 21.93 24.61
C GLU A 966 32.34 21.32 25.88
N SER A 967 32.29 19.97 25.84
CA SER A 967 33.35 18.99 26.15
C SER A 967 33.41 18.34 27.55
N THR A 968 32.98 17.06 27.55
CA THR A 968 33.66 15.84 28.05
C THR A 968 34.68 15.95 29.20
N SER A 969 34.46 15.20 30.30
CA SER A 969 35.16 13.93 30.63
C SER A 969 35.15 13.58 32.14
N SER A 970 34.74 12.33 32.40
CA SER A 970 35.18 11.34 33.41
C SER A 970 35.70 11.71 34.81
N ASN A 971 35.10 10.98 35.78
CA ASN A 971 35.69 10.22 36.90
C ASN A 971 35.71 10.79 38.33
N ASP A 972 34.98 10.03 39.16
CA ASP A 972 35.36 9.39 40.43
C ASP A 972 35.26 10.12 41.78
N MET A 973 34.29 9.59 42.55
CA MET A 973 34.40 9.00 43.90
C MET A 973 34.46 9.87 45.17
N LYS A 974 33.55 9.44 46.07
CA LYS A 974 33.60 9.39 47.55
C LYS A 974 33.33 10.65 48.36
N GLY A 975 32.39 10.50 49.30
CA GLY A 975 32.56 11.03 50.66
C GLY A 975 31.31 11.53 51.38
N SER A 976 30.65 10.62 52.09
CA SER A 976 30.11 10.76 53.46
C SER A 976 29.43 12.05 53.95
N HIS A 977 28.19 11.85 54.42
CA HIS A 977 27.59 12.38 55.66
C HIS A 977 27.89 13.82 56.10
N GLY A 978 26.83 14.64 56.06
CA GLY A 978 26.66 15.82 56.91
C GLY A 978 25.18 16.08 57.14
N ASN A 979 24.68 15.68 58.32
CA ASN A 979 23.41 16.13 58.86
C ASN A 979 23.41 17.67 58.94
N ALA A 980 22.46 18.30 58.25
CA ALA A 980 22.05 19.65 58.58
C ALA A 980 20.53 19.73 58.46
N SER A 981 19.89 19.59 59.61
CA SER A 981 18.53 20.04 59.84
C SER A 981 18.40 21.49 59.35
N ASN A 982 17.63 21.71 58.29
CA ASN A 982 17.02 23.01 58.03
C ASN A 982 15.55 22.77 57.72
N SER A 983 14.76 22.85 58.78
CA SER A 983 13.33 23.08 58.75
C SER A 983 13.04 24.36 57.97
N PHE A 984 12.80 24.24 56.67
CA PHE A 984 12.05 25.24 55.93
C PHE A 984 10.88 24.52 55.28
N ARG A 985 9.70 24.63 55.91
CA ARG A 985 8.43 24.44 55.22
C ARG A 985 8.29 25.55 54.16
N PRO A 986 8.05 25.26 52.87
CA PRO A 986 7.49 26.22 51.95
C PRO A 986 6.10 25.72 51.55
N GLY A 987 5.20 25.56 52.53
CA GLY A 987 3.86 25.01 52.29
C GLY A 987 2.85 26.00 51.71
N SER A 988 3.21 27.26 51.46
CA SER A 988 2.28 28.27 50.92
C SER A 988 2.80 29.10 49.75
N MET A 989 4.04 28.85 49.30
CA MET A 989 4.68 29.58 48.19
C MET A 989 4.78 28.73 46.91
N GLY A 990 4.61 27.41 47.03
CA GLY A 990 4.71 26.46 45.92
C GLY A 990 3.50 26.46 44.98
N ASP A 991 2.30 26.67 45.52
CA ASP A 991 1.04 26.49 44.77
C ASP A 991 0.80 27.59 43.73
N LEU A 992 1.10 28.85 44.05
CA LEU A 992 1.05 29.97 43.10
C LEU A 992 2.11 29.86 41.99
N CYS A 993 3.29 29.32 42.32
CA CYS A 993 4.36 29.06 41.35
C CYS A 993 3.96 27.97 40.32
N TRP A 994 3.13 27.01 40.72
CA TRP A 994 2.62 25.99 39.79
C TRP A 994 1.59 26.55 38.83
N LEU A 995 0.67 27.39 39.27
CA LEU A 995 -0.34 28.01 38.39
C LEU A 995 0.32 28.76 37.23
N ASP A 996 1.26 29.65 37.53
CA ASP A 996 1.97 30.43 36.51
C ASP A 996 2.71 29.51 35.53
N ARG A 997 3.40 28.49 36.04
CA ARG A 997 4.13 27.53 35.19
C ARG A 997 3.18 26.68 34.33
N MET A 998 2.02 26.29 34.84
CA MET A 998 1.00 25.56 34.09
C MET A 998 0.44 26.41 32.95
N VAL A 999 0.03 27.64 33.25
CA VAL A 999 -0.50 28.57 32.24
C VAL A 999 0.53 28.88 31.16
N GLN A 1000 1.79 29.14 31.54
CA GLN A 1000 2.87 29.33 30.58
C GLN A 1000 3.10 28.07 29.72
N ALA A 1001 3.01 26.88 30.32
CA ALA A 1001 3.09 25.64 29.57
C ALA A 1001 1.92 25.48 28.58
N PHE A 1002 0.68 25.83 28.97
CA PHE A 1002 -0.47 25.81 28.07
C PHE A 1002 -0.31 26.79 26.90
N ILE A 1003 0.08 28.04 27.17
CA ILE A 1003 0.34 29.06 26.15
C ILE A 1003 1.45 28.62 25.19
N SER A 1004 2.53 28.02 25.71
CA SER A 1004 3.60 27.47 24.88
C SER A 1004 3.13 26.27 24.04
N CYS A 1005 2.35 25.36 24.62
CA CYS A 1005 1.88 24.16 23.94
C CYS A 1005 0.85 24.45 22.85
N VAL A 1006 -0.02 25.43 23.04
CA VAL A 1006 -1.05 25.79 22.05
C VAL A 1006 -0.46 26.52 20.84
N THR A 1007 0.62 27.27 21.05
CA THR A 1007 1.33 27.98 19.98
C THR A 1007 2.30 27.08 19.21
N THR A 1008 2.94 26.10 19.86
CA THR A 1008 3.98 25.26 19.24
C THR A 1008 3.54 23.84 18.89
N GLY A 1009 2.45 23.35 19.47
CA GLY A 1009 2.01 21.96 19.35
C GLY A 1009 1.13 21.70 18.13
N ASN A 1010 1.11 20.45 17.67
CA ASN A 1010 0.17 20.02 16.63
C ASN A 1010 -1.30 20.10 17.07
N VAL A 1011 -2.18 19.78 16.11
CA VAL A 1011 -3.65 19.79 16.27
C VAL A 1011 -4.13 19.06 17.53
N LYS A 1012 -3.54 17.91 17.89
CA LYS A 1012 -3.95 17.14 19.08
C LYS A 1012 -3.52 17.84 20.37
N VAL A 1013 -2.31 18.42 20.40
CA VAL A 1013 -1.83 19.20 21.55
C VAL A 1013 -2.74 20.41 21.74
N GLN A 1014 -3.05 21.15 20.69
CA GLN A 1014 -3.94 22.33 20.74
C GLN A 1014 -5.34 21.99 21.26
N TRP A 1015 -5.92 20.88 20.78
CA TRP A 1015 -7.21 20.38 21.29
C TRP A 1015 -7.13 20.05 22.79
N ASN A 1016 -6.09 19.33 23.23
CA ASN A 1016 -5.88 19.03 24.64
C ASN A 1016 -5.64 20.29 25.49
N VAL A 1017 -4.99 21.34 24.97
CA VAL A 1017 -4.82 22.59 25.71
C VAL A 1017 -6.16 23.29 25.91
N CYS A 1018 -7.01 23.35 24.89
CA CYS A 1018 -8.35 23.92 25.04
C CYS A 1018 -9.16 23.19 26.12
N HIS A 1019 -9.08 21.85 26.13
CA HIS A 1019 -9.68 21.03 27.19
C HIS A 1019 -9.07 21.30 28.58
N ALA A 1020 -7.75 21.41 28.67
CA ALA A 1020 -7.07 21.70 29.94
C ALA A 1020 -7.44 23.09 30.49
N LEU A 1021 -7.61 24.08 29.62
CA LEU A 1021 -8.08 25.41 30.00
C LEU A 1021 -9.52 25.40 30.51
N SER A 1022 -10.41 24.59 29.90
CA SER A 1022 -11.76 24.37 30.45
C SER A 1022 -11.71 23.84 31.88
N ASN A 1023 -10.85 22.85 32.15
CA ASN A 1023 -10.70 22.30 33.50
C ASN A 1023 -10.12 23.31 34.50
N LEU A 1024 -9.17 24.14 34.06
CA LEU A 1024 -8.62 25.22 34.87
C LEU A 1024 -9.69 26.25 35.25
N PHE A 1025 -10.56 26.62 34.31
CA PHE A 1025 -11.66 27.57 34.55
C PHE A 1025 -12.75 27.02 35.48
N LEU A 1026 -12.88 25.71 35.62
CA LEU A 1026 -13.81 25.06 36.56
C LEU A 1026 -13.30 25.02 38.00
N ASN A 1027 -12.07 25.46 38.26
CA ASN A 1027 -11.50 25.45 39.59
C ASN A 1027 -12.04 26.62 40.44
N GLU A 1028 -12.88 26.30 41.43
CA GLU A 1028 -13.52 27.28 42.32
C GLU A 1028 -12.54 28.05 43.22
N THR A 1029 -11.29 27.59 43.36
CA THR A 1029 -10.25 28.29 44.14
C THR A 1029 -9.62 29.45 43.38
N LEU A 1030 -9.83 29.54 42.06
CA LEU A 1030 -9.29 30.58 41.20
C LEU A 1030 -10.29 31.70 40.99
N ARG A 1031 -9.84 32.94 41.21
CA ARG A 1031 -10.55 34.15 40.80
C ARG A 1031 -9.92 34.68 39.53
N LEU A 1032 -10.46 34.29 38.37
CA LEU A 1032 -9.89 34.61 37.06
C LEU A 1032 -9.76 36.12 36.81
N GLN A 1033 -10.65 36.96 37.36
CA GLN A 1033 -10.55 38.42 37.29
C GLN A 1033 -9.26 39.00 37.90
N ASP A 1034 -8.70 38.32 38.90
CA ASP A 1034 -7.54 38.81 39.66
C ASP A 1034 -6.22 38.36 39.00
N MET A 1035 -6.29 37.62 37.88
CA MET A 1035 -5.14 37.01 37.21
C MET A 1035 -4.70 37.80 35.97
N ASP A 1036 -3.45 38.26 35.93
CA ASP A 1036 -2.89 39.04 34.83
C ASP A 1036 -2.83 38.27 33.49
N TRP A 1037 -2.71 36.94 33.54
CA TRP A 1037 -2.62 36.09 32.35
C TRP A 1037 -3.97 35.77 31.71
N ALA A 1038 -5.10 35.93 32.43
CA ALA A 1038 -6.41 35.50 31.97
C ALA A 1038 -6.85 36.16 30.64
N PRO A 1039 -6.69 37.48 30.42
CA PRO A 1039 -7.04 38.11 29.14
C PRO A 1039 -6.28 37.55 27.93
N SER A 1040 -5.02 37.16 28.13
CA SER A 1040 -4.21 36.56 27.06
C SER A 1040 -4.75 35.17 26.69
N VAL A 1041 -5.19 34.38 27.67
CA VAL A 1041 -5.77 33.05 27.44
C VAL A 1041 -7.10 33.15 26.71
N PHE A 1042 -8.00 34.06 27.12
CA PHE A 1042 -9.26 34.30 26.40
C PHE A 1042 -9.01 34.74 24.95
N SER A 1043 -8.03 35.62 24.72
CA SER A 1043 -7.62 36.03 23.38
C SER A 1043 -7.15 34.86 22.51
N ILE A 1044 -6.35 33.95 23.07
CA ILE A 1044 -5.90 32.74 22.36
C ILE A 1044 -7.08 31.84 21.99
N LEU A 1045 -8.03 31.61 22.91
CA LEU A 1045 -9.22 30.80 22.63
C LEU A 1045 -10.07 31.41 21.50
N LEU A 1046 -10.25 32.73 21.49
CA LEU A 1046 -10.94 33.44 20.41
C LEU A 1046 -10.20 33.34 19.07
N LEU A 1047 -8.86 33.45 19.07
CA LEU A 1047 -8.05 33.25 17.87
C LEU A 1047 -8.18 31.83 17.32
N LEU A 1048 -8.16 30.80 18.18
CA LEU A 1048 -8.35 29.40 17.75
C LEU A 1048 -9.75 29.16 17.20
N LEU A 1049 -10.77 29.77 17.80
CA LEU A 1049 -12.15 29.67 17.35
C LEU A 1049 -12.35 30.29 15.96
N ARG A 1050 -11.65 31.40 15.69
CA ARG A 1050 -11.72 32.14 14.42
C ARG A 1050 -10.85 31.54 13.32
N ASP A 1051 -9.57 31.28 13.61
CA ASP A 1051 -8.53 31.09 12.60
C ASP A 1051 -8.11 29.60 12.42
N SER A 1052 -8.53 28.68 13.30
CA SER A 1052 -8.15 27.27 13.17
C SER A 1052 -8.84 26.59 11.99
N SER A 1053 -8.07 25.92 11.13
CA SER A 1053 -8.61 25.08 10.05
C SER A 1053 -9.26 23.78 10.56
N ASN A 1054 -9.08 23.43 11.84
CA ASN A 1054 -9.61 22.21 12.41
C ASN A 1054 -10.88 22.48 13.24
N PHE A 1055 -12.02 22.00 12.74
CA PHE A 1055 -13.31 22.16 13.42
C PHE A 1055 -13.33 21.62 14.86
N LYS A 1056 -12.57 20.56 15.19
CA LYS A 1056 -12.55 20.03 16.57
C LYS A 1056 -11.89 21.00 17.55
N ILE A 1057 -10.85 21.71 17.12
CA ILE A 1057 -10.20 22.75 17.94
C ILE A 1057 -11.18 23.91 18.14
N ARG A 1058 -11.85 24.36 17.07
CA ARG A 1058 -12.88 25.41 17.15
C ARG A 1058 -13.99 25.03 18.14
N ILE A 1059 -14.51 23.80 18.05
CA ILE A 1059 -15.54 23.28 18.97
C ILE A 1059 -15.05 23.34 20.42
N GLN A 1060 -13.83 22.83 20.69
CA GLN A 1060 -13.30 22.79 22.05
C GLN A 1060 -12.99 24.18 22.61
N ALA A 1061 -12.49 25.10 21.77
CA ALA A 1061 -12.26 26.48 22.15
C ALA A 1061 -13.58 27.21 22.50
N ALA A 1062 -14.64 27.00 21.71
CA ALA A 1062 -15.97 27.52 22.02
C ALA A 1062 -16.52 26.94 23.33
N ALA A 1063 -16.30 25.65 23.58
CA ALA A 1063 -16.70 25.02 24.84
C ALA A 1063 -15.97 25.63 26.04
N ALA A 1064 -14.65 25.83 25.94
CA ALA A 1064 -13.85 26.48 26.99
C ALA A 1064 -14.32 27.91 27.30
N LEU A 1065 -14.72 28.67 26.27
CA LEU A 1065 -15.27 30.03 26.44
C LEU A 1065 -16.64 30.04 27.13
N ALA A 1066 -17.36 28.92 27.18
CA ALA A 1066 -18.65 28.80 27.85
C ALA A 1066 -18.53 28.34 29.32
N VAL A 1067 -17.33 28.02 29.79
CA VAL A 1067 -17.10 27.48 31.14
C VAL A 1067 -17.29 28.52 32.25
N PRO A 1068 -16.75 29.76 32.15
CA PRO A 1068 -16.85 30.71 33.26
C PRO A 1068 -18.32 31.03 33.60
N ALA A 1069 -18.68 30.93 34.87
CA ALA A 1069 -20.08 30.91 35.32
C ALA A 1069 -20.66 32.31 35.56
N SER A 1070 -19.82 33.30 35.82
CA SER A 1070 -20.21 34.70 36.08
C SER A 1070 -19.37 35.70 35.30
N ILE A 1071 -19.84 36.95 35.16
CA ILE A 1071 -19.05 38.03 34.53
C ILE A 1071 -17.68 38.22 35.20
N HIS A 1072 -17.63 38.06 36.53
CA HIS A 1072 -16.40 38.19 37.32
C HIS A 1072 -15.34 37.17 36.88
N ASP A 1073 -15.76 36.00 36.40
CA ASP A 1073 -14.83 34.97 35.93
C ASP A 1073 -14.26 35.27 34.53
N TYR A 1074 -14.92 36.12 33.74
CA TYR A 1074 -14.37 36.64 32.47
C TYR A 1074 -13.48 37.88 32.67
N GLY A 1075 -13.71 38.63 33.76
CA GLY A 1075 -13.02 39.88 34.06
C GLY A 1075 -13.12 40.89 32.91
N LYS A 1076 -11.99 41.50 32.56
CA LYS A 1076 -11.91 42.51 31.47
C LYS A 1076 -12.15 41.93 30.08
N SER A 1077 -12.14 40.60 29.92
CA SER A 1077 -12.23 39.92 28.62
C SER A 1077 -13.67 39.68 28.18
N PHE A 1078 -14.67 39.92 29.05
CA PHE A 1078 -16.08 39.66 28.76
C PHE A 1078 -16.58 40.34 27.46
N PRO A 1079 -16.26 41.63 27.20
CA PRO A 1079 -16.68 42.27 25.95
C PRO A 1079 -16.08 41.61 24.71
N ASP A 1080 -14.79 41.25 24.76
CA ASP A 1080 -14.09 40.61 23.64
C ASP A 1080 -14.66 39.22 23.32
N VAL A 1081 -15.04 38.46 24.36
CA VAL A 1081 -15.65 37.14 24.20
C VAL A 1081 -17.01 37.24 23.51
N ILE A 1082 -17.89 38.16 23.95
CA ILE A 1082 -19.20 38.36 23.29
C ILE A 1082 -19.01 38.79 21.84
N GLN A 1083 -18.19 39.81 21.59
CA GLN A 1083 -17.97 40.34 20.25
C GLN A 1083 -17.35 39.29 19.32
N GLY A 1084 -16.38 38.51 19.82
CA GLY A 1084 -15.72 37.47 19.04
C GLY A 1084 -16.64 36.29 18.71
N VAL A 1085 -17.44 35.81 19.67
CA VAL A 1085 -18.39 34.70 19.43
C VAL A 1085 -19.51 35.16 18.49
N GLU A 1086 -20.07 36.36 18.69
CA GLU A 1086 -21.09 36.96 17.82
C GLU A 1086 -20.61 37.04 16.37
N HIS A 1087 -19.42 37.60 16.16
CA HIS A 1087 -18.84 37.77 14.82
C HIS A 1087 -18.69 36.44 14.08
N ILE A 1088 -18.32 35.36 14.80
CA ILE A 1088 -18.11 34.05 14.19
C ILE A 1088 -19.44 33.37 13.84
N ILE A 1089 -20.47 33.51 14.67
CA ILE A 1089 -21.81 32.97 14.38
C ILE A 1089 -22.42 33.69 13.17
N GLU A 1090 -22.32 35.01 13.09
CA GLU A 1090 -22.83 35.80 11.97
C GLU A 1090 -22.17 35.41 10.63
N ASN A 1091 -20.88 35.09 10.64
CA ASN A 1091 -20.11 34.81 9.42
C ASN A 1091 -19.94 33.32 9.10
N LEU A 1092 -20.47 32.40 9.93
CA LEU A 1092 -20.29 30.95 9.77
C LEU A 1092 -20.78 30.45 8.40
N GLY A 1093 -21.77 31.12 7.80
CA GLY A 1093 -22.30 30.85 6.46
C GLY A 1093 -21.30 30.98 5.31
N SER A 1094 -20.27 31.84 5.45
CA SER A 1094 -19.37 32.26 4.37
C SER A 1094 -18.11 31.40 4.16
N ASP A 1095 -17.82 30.47 5.08
CA ASP A 1095 -16.67 29.57 4.98
C ASP A 1095 -16.82 28.61 3.78
N GLN A 1096 -15.96 28.76 2.75
CA GLN A 1096 -15.89 27.87 1.58
C GLN A 1096 -15.49 26.44 2.00
N ILE A 1097 -16.34 25.44 1.71
CA ILE A 1097 -16.09 24.02 2.04
C ILE A 1097 -15.64 23.25 0.81
N SER A 1098 -14.54 22.48 0.93
CA SER A 1098 -14.01 21.60 -0.13
C SER A 1098 -14.23 20.09 0.12
N ALA A 1099 -14.79 19.65 1.25
CA ALA A 1099 -14.96 18.22 1.57
C ALA A 1099 -16.29 17.82 2.29
N PRO A 1100 -16.81 16.59 2.09
CA PRO A 1100 -18.06 16.11 2.73
C PRO A 1100 -17.95 15.87 4.25
N SER A 1101 -16.79 15.45 4.76
CA SER A 1101 -16.59 15.14 6.19
C SER A 1101 -16.58 16.38 7.08
N SER A 1102 -16.22 17.55 6.54
CA SER A 1102 -16.32 18.85 7.22
C SER A 1102 -17.76 19.27 7.50
N PHE A 1103 -18.74 18.77 6.73
CA PHE A 1103 -20.14 19.13 6.93
C PHE A 1103 -20.67 18.67 8.30
N LYS A 1104 -20.34 17.43 8.71
CA LYS A 1104 -20.75 16.90 10.03
C LYS A 1104 -20.19 17.73 11.18
N TYR A 1105 -18.90 18.07 11.15
CA TYR A 1105 -18.26 18.84 12.23
C TYR A 1105 -18.66 20.31 12.23
N ARG A 1106 -19.06 20.87 11.09
CA ARG A 1106 -19.62 22.22 11.01
C ARG A 1106 -20.94 22.33 11.78
N VAL A 1107 -21.84 21.37 11.61
CA VAL A 1107 -23.11 21.32 12.38
C VAL A 1107 -22.83 21.24 13.88
N VAL A 1108 -21.86 20.42 14.30
CA VAL A 1108 -21.45 20.35 15.72
C VAL A 1108 -20.89 21.67 16.22
N LEU A 1109 -20.06 22.35 15.41
CA LEU A 1109 -19.51 23.67 15.75
C LEU A 1109 -20.62 24.72 15.89
N GLU A 1110 -21.58 24.75 14.98
CA GLU A 1110 -22.72 25.67 15.02
C GLU A 1110 -23.55 25.49 16.30
N LYS A 1111 -23.84 24.23 16.66
CA LYS A 1111 -24.56 23.93 17.91
C LYS A 1111 -23.76 24.30 19.15
N GLN A 1112 -22.45 24.04 19.18
CA GLN A 1112 -21.60 24.44 20.30
C GLN A 1112 -21.49 25.96 20.42
N LEU A 1113 -21.27 26.68 19.31
CA LEU A 1113 -21.25 28.14 19.26
C LEU A 1113 -22.58 28.73 19.74
N THR A 1114 -23.70 28.13 19.34
CA THR A 1114 -25.03 28.53 19.81
C THR A 1114 -25.14 28.41 21.32
N SER A 1115 -24.69 27.28 21.88
CA SER A 1115 -24.67 27.08 23.33
C SER A 1115 -23.79 28.10 24.03
N THR A 1116 -22.59 28.36 23.50
CA THR A 1116 -21.65 29.35 24.05
C THR A 1116 -22.24 30.75 24.00
N MET A 1117 -22.83 31.16 22.87
CA MET A 1117 -23.43 32.49 22.72
C MET A 1117 -24.62 32.69 23.65
N LEU A 1118 -25.53 31.72 23.74
CA LEU A 1118 -26.67 31.78 24.68
C LEU A 1118 -26.18 31.91 26.12
N HIS A 1119 -25.17 31.13 26.53
CA HIS A 1119 -24.56 31.23 27.86
C HIS A 1119 -24.04 32.63 28.15
N VAL A 1120 -23.17 33.17 27.29
CA VAL A 1120 -22.55 34.49 27.53
C VAL A 1120 -23.59 35.61 27.44
N LEU A 1121 -24.63 35.47 26.61
CA LEU A 1121 -25.77 36.39 26.57
C LEU A 1121 -26.62 36.35 27.85
N THR A 1122 -26.77 35.22 28.52
CA THR A 1122 -27.49 35.18 29.82
C THR A 1122 -26.85 36.10 30.85
N LEU A 1123 -25.53 36.28 30.77
CA LEU A 1123 -24.76 37.13 31.66
C LEU A 1123 -24.81 38.62 31.24
N ALA A 1124 -25.21 38.95 30.01
CA ALA A 1124 -25.06 40.30 29.45
C ALA A 1124 -25.74 41.40 30.28
N SER A 1125 -26.88 41.15 30.93
CA SER A 1125 -27.58 42.17 31.72
C SER A 1125 -26.85 42.62 32.98
N SER A 1126 -25.91 41.82 33.49
CA SER A 1126 -25.11 42.16 34.67
C SER A 1126 -23.85 42.97 34.35
N THR A 1127 -23.64 43.38 33.09
CA THR A 1127 -22.45 44.16 32.69
C THR A 1127 -22.66 45.66 32.85
N ASP A 1128 -21.67 46.34 33.43
CA ASP A 1128 -21.59 47.81 33.49
C ASP A 1128 -20.81 48.40 32.30
N HIS A 1129 -20.36 47.57 31.34
CA HIS A 1129 -19.56 48.02 30.21
C HIS A 1129 -20.42 48.66 29.10
N GLU A 1130 -20.58 49.98 29.18
CA GLU A 1130 -21.43 50.77 28.28
C GLU A 1130 -21.18 50.54 26.76
N PRO A 1131 -19.92 50.46 26.26
CA PRO A 1131 -19.68 50.17 24.84
C PRO A 1131 -20.15 48.79 24.39
N LEU A 1132 -20.21 47.81 25.30
CA LEU A 1132 -20.70 46.47 24.99
C LEU A 1132 -22.23 46.47 24.84
N LYS A 1133 -22.94 47.21 25.69
CA LYS A 1133 -24.40 47.41 25.54
C LYS A 1133 -24.72 48.09 24.21
N ASP A 1134 -23.95 49.10 23.82
CA ASP A 1134 -24.12 49.79 22.53
C ASP A 1134 -23.84 48.85 21.34
N PHE A 1135 -22.84 47.99 21.45
CA PHE A 1135 -22.56 46.93 20.47
C PHE A 1135 -23.74 45.95 20.33
N LEU A 1136 -24.29 45.46 21.45
CA LEU A 1136 -25.45 44.55 21.44
C LEU A 1136 -26.67 45.23 20.78
N VAL A 1137 -26.91 46.51 21.05
CA VAL A 1137 -27.96 47.29 20.36
C VAL A 1137 -27.69 47.38 18.86
N LYS A 1138 -26.45 47.63 18.44
CA LYS A 1138 -26.07 47.66 17.01
C LYS A 1138 -26.31 46.31 16.33
N LYS A 1139 -26.12 45.20 17.05
CA LYS A 1139 -26.32 43.82 16.57
C LYS A 1139 -27.74 43.27 16.81
N ALA A 1140 -28.66 44.09 17.33
CA ALA A 1140 -30.02 43.68 17.62
C ALA A 1140 -30.77 43.03 16.43
N PRO A 1141 -30.67 43.52 15.17
CA PRO A 1141 -31.37 42.90 14.04
C PRO A 1141 -30.94 41.45 13.80
N PHE A 1142 -29.63 41.18 13.87
CA PHE A 1142 -29.06 39.84 13.71
C PHE A 1142 -29.49 38.92 14.87
N LEU A 1143 -29.36 39.38 16.11
CA LEU A 1143 -29.72 38.58 17.30
C LEU A 1143 -31.22 38.24 17.32
N GLU A 1144 -32.09 39.18 16.90
CA GLU A 1144 -33.54 38.96 16.77
C GLU A 1144 -33.84 37.83 15.76
N GLU A 1145 -33.26 37.89 14.56
CA GLU A 1145 -33.46 36.89 13.51
C GLU A 1145 -32.87 35.52 13.89
N TRP A 1146 -31.68 35.52 14.50
CA TRP A 1146 -31.00 34.31 14.95
C TRP A 1146 -31.80 33.58 16.05
N LEU A 1147 -32.25 34.30 17.09
CA LEU A 1147 -33.09 33.73 18.16
C LEU A 1147 -34.44 33.24 17.64
N LYS A 1148 -35.05 33.94 16.67
CA LYS A 1148 -36.30 33.50 16.03
C LYS A 1148 -36.13 32.18 15.30
N THR A 1149 -35.02 32.02 14.57
CA THR A 1149 -34.68 30.78 13.85
C THR A 1149 -34.48 29.63 14.84
N LEU A 1150 -33.76 29.87 15.95
CA LEU A 1150 -33.59 28.87 17.02
C LEU A 1150 -34.92 28.44 17.64
N CYS A 1151 -35.81 29.39 17.96
CA CYS A 1151 -37.13 29.08 18.51
C CYS A 1151 -37.99 28.25 17.54
N SER A 1152 -37.93 28.54 16.23
CA SER A 1152 -38.65 27.74 15.23
C SER A 1152 -38.12 26.31 15.09
N SER A 1153 -36.80 26.12 15.22
CA SER A 1153 -36.17 24.79 15.11
C SER A 1153 -36.52 23.85 16.26
N LEU A 1154 -36.91 24.39 17.43
CA LEU A 1154 -37.35 23.59 18.58
C LEU A 1154 -38.71 22.90 18.34
N GLY A 1155 -39.55 23.41 17.43
CA GLY A 1155 -40.87 22.87 17.13
C GLY A 1155 -40.85 21.59 16.28
N GLU A 1156 -39.89 21.47 15.36
CA GLU A 1156 -39.81 20.38 14.38
C GLU A 1156 -39.34 19.04 14.97
N THR A 1157 -38.62 19.05 16.10
CA THR A 1157 -38.08 17.84 16.76
C THR A 1157 -39.09 17.08 17.63
N SER A 1158 -40.27 17.66 17.90
CA SER A 1158 -41.24 17.13 18.88
C SER A 1158 -42.12 15.96 18.40
N THR A 1159 -41.95 15.49 17.15
CA THR A 1159 -42.83 14.46 16.54
C THR A 1159 -42.31 13.01 16.62
N GLN A 1160 -41.17 12.73 17.26
CA GLN A 1160 -40.69 11.34 17.50
C GLN A 1160 -40.53 11.06 18.99
N SER A 1161 -41.04 9.90 19.40
CA SER A 1161 -41.26 9.47 20.79
C SER A 1161 -40.00 8.90 21.44
N ASP A 1162 -39.55 9.49 22.56
CA ASP A 1162 -38.93 8.82 23.72
C ASP A 1162 -38.97 9.75 24.95
N VAL A 1163 -39.08 9.19 26.16
CA VAL A 1163 -39.32 9.94 27.42
C VAL A 1163 -38.10 10.74 27.89
N GLU A 1164 -36.88 10.34 27.49
CA GLU A 1164 -35.64 11.06 27.81
C GLU A 1164 -35.51 12.40 27.06
N ASP A 1165 -36.12 12.51 25.87
CA ASP A 1165 -35.97 13.66 24.96
C ASP A 1165 -36.72 14.92 25.44
N LYS A 1166 -37.75 14.75 26.28
CA LYS A 1166 -38.49 15.89 26.88
C LYS A 1166 -37.62 16.70 27.85
N SER A 1167 -36.83 16.04 28.69
CA SER A 1167 -36.00 16.71 29.70
C SER A 1167 -34.92 17.60 29.07
N LEU A 1168 -34.35 17.14 27.95
CA LEU A 1168 -33.35 17.86 27.18
C LEU A 1168 -33.96 19.04 26.40
N GLY A 1169 -35.16 18.84 25.84
CA GLY A 1169 -35.95 19.90 25.21
C GLY A 1169 -36.25 21.05 26.17
N ASP A 1170 -36.66 20.74 27.40
CA ASP A 1170 -36.96 21.74 28.43
C ASP A 1170 -35.71 22.54 28.87
N GLN A 1171 -34.54 21.89 28.95
CA GLN A 1171 -33.27 22.59 29.23
C GLN A 1171 -32.87 23.55 28.11
N LYS A 1172 -33.06 23.18 26.84
CA LYS A 1172 -32.80 24.05 25.68
C LYS A 1172 -33.71 25.28 25.70
N LYS A 1173 -35.01 25.09 25.99
CA LYS A 1173 -35.99 26.18 26.12
C LYS A 1173 -35.59 27.17 27.22
N GLU A 1174 -35.23 26.67 28.39
CA GLU A 1174 -34.87 27.53 29.52
C GLU A 1174 -33.61 28.36 29.26
N MET A 1175 -32.61 27.79 28.58
CA MET A 1175 -31.38 28.51 28.22
C MET A 1175 -31.63 29.66 27.24
N ILE A 1176 -32.51 29.43 26.24
CA ILE A 1176 -32.92 30.47 25.28
C ILE A 1176 -33.71 31.57 26.01
N SER A 1177 -34.68 31.20 26.85
CA SER A 1177 -35.51 32.14 27.61
C SER A 1177 -34.68 33.04 28.53
N LYS A 1178 -33.68 32.48 29.24
CA LYS A 1178 -32.74 33.27 30.06
C LYS A 1178 -31.94 34.28 29.24
N ALA A 1179 -31.43 33.88 28.08
CA ALA A 1179 -30.67 34.78 27.20
C ALA A 1179 -31.55 35.93 26.67
N ILE A 1180 -32.81 35.64 26.29
CA ILE A 1180 -33.77 36.65 25.83
C ILE A 1180 -34.08 37.65 26.94
N ARG A 1181 -34.35 37.18 28.16
CA ARG A 1181 -34.63 38.07 29.31
C ARG A 1181 -33.46 38.99 29.63
N SER A 1182 -32.23 38.47 29.60
CA SER A 1182 -31.01 39.26 29.79
C SER A 1182 -30.87 40.35 28.72
N LEU A 1183 -31.10 40.04 27.44
CA LEU A 1183 -31.11 41.01 26.35
C LEU A 1183 -32.23 42.06 26.48
N ILE A 1184 -33.42 41.67 26.95
CA ILE A 1184 -34.53 42.60 27.22
C ILE A 1184 -34.11 43.65 28.25
N GLU A 1185 -33.41 43.27 29.32
CA GLU A 1185 -32.90 44.21 30.32
C GLU A 1185 -31.90 45.21 29.71
N VAL A 1186 -30.94 44.72 28.92
CA VAL A 1186 -29.96 45.57 28.21
C VAL A 1186 -30.65 46.57 27.27
N TYR A 1187 -31.66 46.15 26.52
CA TYR A 1187 -32.37 47.02 25.58
C TYR A 1187 -33.36 47.98 26.27
N LYS A 1188 -33.90 47.61 27.45
CA LYS A 1188 -34.70 48.51 28.29
C LYS A 1188 -33.84 49.66 28.82
N ASP A 1189 -32.63 49.37 29.29
CA ASP A 1189 -31.65 50.38 29.72
C ASP A 1189 -31.36 51.41 28.60
N ARG A 1190 -31.24 50.93 27.35
CA ARG A 1190 -30.98 51.76 26.17
C ARG A 1190 -32.21 52.35 25.47
N LYS A 1191 -33.41 52.21 26.05
CA LYS A 1191 -34.69 52.72 25.52
C LYS A 1191 -35.05 52.19 24.10
N HIS A 1192 -34.58 51.01 23.72
CA HIS A 1192 -34.84 50.41 22.40
C HIS A 1192 -36.19 49.66 22.36
N ARG A 1193 -37.29 50.40 22.54
CA ARG A 1193 -38.64 49.86 22.83
C ARG A 1193 -39.19 48.88 21.78
N SER A 1194 -38.89 49.09 20.49
CA SER A 1194 -39.39 48.22 19.41
C SER A 1194 -38.81 46.80 19.48
N THR A 1195 -37.52 46.66 19.77
CA THR A 1195 -36.85 45.34 19.89
C THR A 1195 -37.24 44.64 21.18
N VAL A 1196 -37.43 45.40 22.27
CA VAL A 1196 -37.92 44.86 23.56
C VAL A 1196 -39.28 44.17 23.38
N GLN A 1197 -40.24 44.82 22.71
CA GLN A 1197 -41.57 44.23 22.48
C GLN A 1197 -41.50 42.92 21.69
N LYS A 1198 -40.70 42.89 20.63
CA LYS A 1198 -40.53 41.68 19.81
C LYS A 1198 -39.86 40.53 20.56
N LEU A 1199 -38.85 40.81 21.39
CA LEU A 1199 -38.21 39.79 22.23
C LEU A 1199 -39.13 39.29 23.35
N GLU A 1200 -39.98 40.16 23.93
CA GLU A 1200 -41.00 39.75 24.90
C GLU A 1200 -42.09 38.85 24.26
N GLU A 1201 -42.43 39.08 22.99
CA GLU A 1201 -43.29 38.17 22.22
C GLU A 1201 -42.59 36.84 21.91
N LEU A 1202 -41.30 36.89 21.58
CA LEU A 1202 -40.49 35.70 21.31
C LEU A 1202 -40.32 34.82 22.56
N ASP A 1203 -40.03 35.39 23.74
CA ASP A 1203 -39.91 34.63 25.01
C ASP A 1203 -41.21 33.89 25.34
N LYS A 1204 -42.36 34.53 25.12
CA LYS A 1204 -43.69 33.92 25.33
C LYS A 1204 -43.97 32.76 24.37
N SER A 1205 -43.40 32.77 23.17
CA SER A 1205 -43.61 31.72 22.16
C SER A 1205 -42.84 30.42 22.40
N ILE A 1206 -41.88 30.42 23.34
CA ILE A 1206 -41.04 29.25 23.67
C ILE A 1206 -41.80 28.19 24.47
N TRP A 1207 -42.78 28.62 25.27
CA TRP A 1207 -43.48 27.80 26.25
C TRP A 1207 -44.80 27.21 25.74
#